data_AF-A0A1H4EG61-F1
#
_entry.id   AF-A0A1H4EG61-F1
#
_cell.length_a   1.000
_cell.length_b   1.000
_cell.length_c   1.000
_cell.angle_alpha   90.00
_cell.angle_beta   90.00
_cell.angle_gamma   90.00
#
_symmetry.space_group_name_H-M   'P 1'
#
loop_
_entity.id
_entity.type
_entity.pdbx_description
1 polymer ?
#
loop_
_entity_poly.entity_id
_entity_poly.type
_entity_poly.pdbx_seq_one_letter_code
_entity_poly.pdbx_strand_id
1 'polypeptide(L)'
;MKTVYKWLISTAVVFGLSACDEVQTPDIDEMLTSDESADNAGDALQISDIKFSDDNKEMYLSARLLHDIGDYDIMDSTHVVIKPHQQIQMLPGKFGDEIQPVITKIKNPSREVLKNMDLKLLIMVDLSLPQHQVDAELHAVRDINTLLGQQGVYIAFMQGENVSETYEASDYVIDHYFVHHDPSYTYLYRSILTKLDEFMDPQTTIGNAHRKVLVVMSGGKTYENDLPVDPQHFAIQQQLTNKTTELKNKLCAYYVNFSANTQSDNDLMALTEDTDDSNIMQFFCKDLGGIYQPTFNWQEMETDMMSDFNIDPAKYEITLENPDGKIYRGTLHKLEIGLYDKKTNDLVAKGTTTFTLGTIYNPVIIHDETMIQIITGGIVLLIIVFLLAWLILQFIEPFIRYQLFKRKHVISYSGSKMSVNGLEVAESCYLCKAPFETGDEIVVKCKHTMHKACWDENEYHCPEHGRHCKEGSHYYNKHNLLDGSNPLYLMKWVLVAIISAFVAWCVFINQDYAQSKSLIQSIHSFYHELTSTTDEKGSLSFVYGSYLSDLPAFGQTVGFMITFFLSFFTVRRRKWLLRLSEMVLRAFLAGLAGCLSCLFGCMVAVILHIETNTFLIDWIPWLLLSIVIMLAVTIKTRTPIRRTFFVASCSIALLSMLMWGFIFFNNTLNYRLSLLIGFIVYAVAIAICIARETPRSERYFLHVEGAIKEMDIALYKWLRNETDRVVTIGKSVDCSIQLSWDINGKAAPVQAEIKKYKNSLRLTALEEGVIVNNKPLEPGKETWLYHGKKFTIGNTTFTYIEKDIS
;
A
#
# COMPACT_ATOMS: atom_id res chain seq x y z
N MET A 1 -7.98 36.33 -13.97
CA MET A 1 -8.67 35.28 -13.16
C MET A 1 -9.35 34.22 -14.01
N LYS A 2 -10.18 34.54 -15.03
CA LYS A 2 -10.61 33.55 -16.04
C LYS A 2 -9.42 32.79 -16.69
N THR A 3 -8.27 33.46 -16.84
CA THR A 3 -7.04 32.91 -17.42
C THR A 3 -6.38 31.82 -16.57
N VAL A 4 -6.35 31.97 -15.24
CA VAL A 4 -5.75 30.98 -14.33
C VAL A 4 -6.66 29.75 -14.21
N TYR A 5 -7.98 29.96 -14.28
CA TYR A 5 -8.95 28.88 -14.30
C TYR A 5 -8.87 28.06 -15.60
N LYS A 6 -8.73 28.75 -16.74
CA LYS A 6 -8.42 28.11 -18.03
C LYS A 6 -7.06 27.41 -18.00
N TRP A 7 -6.07 27.99 -17.32
CA TRP A 7 -4.76 27.37 -17.18
C TRP A 7 -4.85 26.09 -16.35
N LEU A 8 -5.40 26.11 -15.12
CA LEU A 8 -5.60 24.91 -14.29
C LEU A 8 -6.43 23.81 -14.95
N ILE A 9 -7.49 24.18 -15.68
CA ILE A 9 -8.28 23.21 -16.46
C ILE A 9 -7.46 22.67 -17.63
N SER A 10 -6.75 23.54 -18.36
CA SER A 10 -5.89 23.11 -19.46
C SER A 10 -4.74 22.23 -18.97
N THR A 11 -4.17 22.51 -17.79
CA THR A 11 -3.14 21.68 -17.17
C THR A 11 -3.74 20.34 -16.76
N ALA A 12 -4.89 20.32 -16.06
CA ALA A 12 -5.58 19.07 -15.70
C ALA A 12 -5.98 18.23 -16.92
N VAL A 13 -6.38 18.86 -18.03
CA VAL A 13 -6.74 18.17 -19.29
C VAL A 13 -5.50 17.67 -20.03
N VAL A 14 -4.44 18.47 -20.15
CA VAL A 14 -3.18 18.06 -20.82
C VAL A 14 -2.49 16.94 -20.04
N PHE A 15 -2.49 17.01 -18.71
CA PHE A 15 -1.96 15.95 -17.85
C PHE A 15 -2.86 14.71 -17.82
N GLY A 16 -4.19 14.87 -17.89
CA GLY A 16 -5.13 13.74 -18.01
C GLY A 16 -5.01 13.02 -19.36
N LEU A 17 -4.75 13.76 -20.45
CA LEU A 17 -4.52 13.17 -21.78
C LEU A 17 -3.18 12.42 -21.87
N SER A 18 -2.12 12.92 -21.22
CA SER A 18 -0.82 12.23 -21.17
C SER A 18 -0.84 10.98 -20.28
N ALA A 19 -1.72 10.91 -19.28
CA ALA A 19 -1.97 9.70 -18.50
C ALA A 19 -2.82 8.65 -19.26
N CYS A 20 -3.63 9.07 -20.22
CA CYS A 20 -4.35 8.15 -21.12
C CYS A 20 -3.43 7.53 -22.19
N ASP A 21 -2.36 8.21 -22.60
CA ASP A 21 -1.38 7.68 -23.57
C ASP A 21 -0.55 6.51 -23.00
N GLU A 22 -0.54 6.28 -21.67
CA GLU A 22 0.04 5.06 -21.06
C GLU A 22 -0.86 3.82 -21.22
N VAL A 23 -2.08 3.98 -21.74
CA VAL A 23 -2.98 2.86 -22.06
C VAL A 23 -2.81 2.50 -23.54
N GLN A 24 -1.77 1.73 -23.85
CA GLN A 24 -1.93 0.76 -24.93
C GLN A 24 -3.02 -0.20 -24.47
N THR A 25 -4.20 -0.10 -25.07
CA THR A 25 -5.23 -1.14 -24.96
C THR A 25 -4.56 -2.47 -25.29
N PRO A 26 -4.57 -3.45 -24.38
CA PRO A 26 -4.09 -4.79 -24.72
C PRO A 26 -4.90 -5.27 -25.92
N ASP A 27 -4.21 -5.88 -26.87
CA ASP A 27 -4.85 -6.44 -28.05
C ASP A 27 -5.85 -7.51 -27.57
N ILE A 28 -7.08 -7.47 -28.07
CA ILE A 28 -8.14 -8.39 -27.63
C ILE A 28 -7.75 -9.84 -27.97
N ASP A 29 -6.91 -10.02 -28.99
CA ASP A 29 -6.34 -11.31 -29.36
C ASP A 29 -5.33 -11.85 -28.33
N GLU A 30 -4.70 -10.99 -27.52
CA GLU A 30 -3.75 -11.38 -26.44
C GLU A 30 -4.49 -11.77 -25.15
N MET A 31 -5.75 -11.34 -24.98
CA MET A 31 -6.62 -11.73 -23.85
C MET A 31 -7.42 -13.01 -24.10
N LEU A 32 -7.47 -13.49 -25.36
CA LEU A 32 -8.24 -14.69 -25.76
C LEU A 32 -7.37 -15.94 -25.97
N THR A 33 -6.04 -15.81 -25.86
CA THR A 33 -5.17 -16.98 -25.71
C THR A 33 -5.26 -17.45 -24.27
N SER A 34 -6.14 -18.41 -24.01
CA SER A 34 -5.96 -19.33 -22.88
C SER A 34 -4.53 -19.86 -22.95
N ASP A 35 -3.75 -19.65 -21.89
CA ASP A 35 -2.51 -20.38 -21.63
C ASP A 35 -2.87 -21.86 -21.43
N GLU A 36 -3.26 -22.53 -22.51
CA GLU A 36 -3.27 -23.99 -22.60
C GLU A 36 -1.83 -24.42 -22.90
N SER A 37 -1.19 -24.95 -21.86
CA SER A 37 -0.15 -25.97 -21.93
C SER A 37 0.95 -25.73 -22.96
N ALA A 38 1.87 -24.83 -22.64
CA ALA A 38 3.26 -25.04 -23.04
C ALA A 38 3.92 -25.87 -21.92
N ASP A 39 4.09 -27.17 -22.15
CA ASP A 39 5.02 -28.03 -21.39
C ASP A 39 6.41 -27.41 -21.50
N ASN A 40 6.71 -26.49 -20.59
CA ASN A 40 8.03 -25.88 -20.49
C ASN A 40 8.90 -26.86 -19.70
N ALA A 41 9.92 -27.41 -20.37
CA ALA A 41 10.92 -28.26 -19.73
C ALA A 41 11.39 -27.64 -18.39
N GLY A 42 11.26 -28.41 -17.31
CA GLY A 42 11.69 -28.03 -15.97
C GLY A 42 10.57 -27.80 -14.93
N ASP A 43 9.28 -27.77 -15.28
CA ASP A 43 8.16 -27.61 -14.31
C ASP A 43 7.93 -28.88 -13.44
N ALA A 44 8.97 -29.31 -12.73
CA ALA A 44 8.96 -30.49 -11.86
C ALA A 44 8.77 -30.13 -10.37
N LEU A 45 8.64 -28.84 -10.02
CA LEU A 45 8.45 -28.38 -8.65
C LEU A 45 7.10 -27.67 -8.49
N GLN A 46 6.23 -28.21 -7.63
CA GLN A 46 5.00 -27.56 -7.21
C GLN A 46 5.26 -26.77 -5.91
N ILE A 47 4.89 -25.49 -5.87
CA ILE A 47 4.99 -24.65 -4.67
C ILE A 47 3.59 -24.34 -4.14
N SER A 48 3.37 -24.56 -2.85
CA SER A 48 2.10 -24.34 -2.16
C SER A 48 2.29 -23.77 -0.74
N ASP A 49 1.19 -23.38 -0.10
CA ASP A 49 1.12 -22.99 1.31
C ASP A 49 2.11 -21.89 1.74
N ILE A 50 2.15 -20.78 1.01
CA ILE A 50 2.95 -19.61 1.36
C ILE A 50 2.44 -19.01 2.67
N LYS A 51 3.29 -18.97 3.68
CA LYS A 51 3.03 -18.35 4.99
C LYS A 51 4.13 -17.35 5.33
N PHE A 52 3.78 -16.33 6.09
CA PHE A 52 4.73 -15.33 6.57
C PHE A 52 4.83 -15.41 8.10
N SER A 53 6.00 -15.10 8.64
CA SER A 53 6.17 -14.84 10.07
C SER A 53 5.39 -13.58 10.49
N ASP A 54 5.17 -13.40 11.79
CA ASP A 54 4.40 -12.25 12.31
C ASP A 54 5.01 -10.89 11.92
N ASP A 55 6.33 -10.82 11.75
CA ASP A 55 7.08 -9.64 11.28
C ASP A 55 7.29 -9.62 9.75
N ASN A 56 6.79 -10.63 9.03
CA ASN A 56 6.94 -10.88 7.59
C ASN A 56 8.40 -11.02 7.11
N LYS A 57 9.35 -11.13 8.04
CA LYS A 57 10.77 -11.28 7.75
C LYS A 57 11.08 -12.64 7.14
N GLU A 58 10.42 -13.68 7.62
CA GLU A 58 10.52 -15.03 7.10
C GLU A 58 9.26 -15.40 6.30
N MET A 59 9.47 -16.07 5.18
CA MET A 59 8.44 -16.65 4.33
C MET A 59 8.66 -18.16 4.26
N TYR A 60 7.64 -18.91 4.67
CA TYR A 60 7.63 -20.37 4.66
C TYR A 60 6.86 -20.86 3.45
N LEU A 61 7.44 -21.81 2.73
CA LEU A 61 6.90 -22.36 1.49
C LEU A 61 6.90 -23.88 1.60
N SER A 62 5.79 -24.52 1.21
CA SER A 62 5.78 -25.95 0.94
C SER A 62 6.14 -26.19 -0.52
N ALA A 63 7.08 -27.08 -0.78
CA ALA A 63 7.45 -27.48 -2.13
C ALA A 63 7.32 -29.00 -2.29
N ARG A 64 6.83 -29.44 -3.45
CA ARG A 64 6.69 -30.84 -3.80
C ARG A 64 7.30 -31.13 -5.17
N LEU A 65 8.11 -32.17 -5.27
CA LEU A 65 8.57 -32.67 -6.57
C LEU A 65 7.45 -33.47 -7.25
N LEU A 66 7.14 -33.13 -8.50
CA LEU A 66 6.10 -33.77 -9.31
C LEU A 66 6.62 -34.98 -10.09
N HIS A 67 7.91 -34.97 -10.41
CA HIS A 67 8.59 -36.02 -11.17
C HIS A 67 9.94 -36.34 -10.53
N ASP A 68 10.41 -37.55 -10.78
CA ASP A 68 11.78 -37.95 -10.45
C ASP A 68 12.76 -37.09 -11.24
N ILE A 69 13.69 -36.45 -10.52
CA ILE A 69 14.73 -35.60 -11.10
C ILE A 69 16.08 -36.33 -11.16
N GLY A 70 16.11 -37.66 -11.00
CA GLY A 70 17.35 -38.45 -10.91
C GLY A 70 18.07 -38.16 -9.60
N ASP A 71 19.40 -38.32 -9.55
CA ASP A 71 20.24 -38.25 -8.32
C ASP A 71 20.21 -36.89 -7.55
N TYR A 72 19.44 -35.90 -7.99
CA TYR A 72 19.37 -34.60 -7.34
C TYR A 72 18.41 -34.58 -6.13
N ASP A 73 18.96 -34.38 -4.94
CA ASP A 73 18.21 -34.03 -3.72
C ASP A 73 18.22 -32.51 -3.51
N ILE A 74 17.05 -31.92 -3.24
CA ILE A 74 16.89 -30.48 -2.93
C ILE A 74 17.75 -30.06 -1.72
N MET A 75 17.96 -30.99 -0.78
CA MET A 75 18.77 -30.76 0.41
C MET A 75 20.28 -30.93 0.17
N ASP A 76 20.70 -31.49 -0.97
CA ASP A 76 22.12 -31.69 -1.25
C ASP A 76 22.79 -30.42 -1.79
N SER A 77 23.27 -29.62 -0.84
CA SER A 77 24.04 -28.40 -1.10
C SER A 77 25.37 -28.60 -1.87
N THR A 78 25.81 -29.84 -2.07
CA THR A 78 27.03 -30.16 -2.82
C THR A 78 26.77 -30.22 -4.34
N HIS A 79 25.56 -30.62 -4.75
CA HIS A 79 25.18 -30.77 -6.15
C HIS A 79 24.18 -29.71 -6.63
N VAL A 80 23.34 -29.16 -5.74
CA VAL A 80 22.24 -28.26 -6.11
C VAL A 80 22.40 -26.86 -5.50
N VAL A 81 22.07 -25.83 -6.29
CA VAL A 81 21.89 -24.46 -5.84
C VAL A 81 20.46 -24.02 -6.14
N ILE A 82 19.77 -23.56 -5.11
CA ILE A 82 18.40 -23.05 -5.24
C ILE A 82 18.45 -21.52 -5.31
N LYS A 83 17.76 -20.95 -6.30
CA LYS A 83 17.67 -19.50 -6.49
C LYS A 83 16.20 -19.08 -6.51
N PRO A 84 15.74 -18.29 -5.52
CA PRO A 84 14.42 -17.67 -5.60
C PRO A 84 14.49 -16.46 -6.56
N HIS A 85 13.46 -16.31 -7.39
CA HIS A 85 13.26 -15.17 -8.26
C HIS A 85 11.84 -14.64 -8.08
N GLN A 86 11.72 -13.43 -7.57
CA GLN A 86 10.47 -12.73 -7.32
C GLN A 86 10.32 -11.57 -8.30
N GLN A 87 9.14 -11.48 -8.87
CA GLN A 87 8.72 -10.40 -9.76
C GLN A 87 7.41 -9.77 -9.27
N ILE A 88 7.23 -8.49 -9.57
CA ILE A 88 6.04 -7.72 -9.22
C ILE A 88 5.29 -7.32 -10.50
N GLN A 89 3.97 -7.49 -10.49
CA GLN A 89 3.13 -7.03 -11.59
C GLN A 89 3.04 -5.49 -11.57
N MET A 90 3.59 -4.83 -12.59
CA MET A 90 3.54 -3.37 -12.72
C MET A 90 2.34 -2.91 -13.55
N LEU A 91 1.98 -3.68 -14.58
CA LEU A 91 0.82 -3.50 -15.45
C LEU A 91 0.19 -4.89 -15.72
N PRO A 92 -1.08 -4.96 -16.15
CA PRO A 92 -1.67 -6.23 -16.63
C PRO A 92 -0.72 -6.92 -17.62
N GLY A 93 -0.36 -8.17 -17.35
CA GLY A 93 0.59 -8.95 -18.16
C GLY A 93 2.08 -8.57 -18.09
N LYS A 94 2.48 -7.49 -17.39
CA LYS A 94 3.90 -7.07 -17.30
C LYS A 94 4.45 -7.16 -15.88
N PHE A 95 5.47 -8.00 -15.72
CA PHE A 95 6.20 -8.19 -14.48
C PHE A 95 7.56 -7.49 -14.52
N GLY A 96 7.94 -6.83 -13.43
CA GLY A 96 9.26 -6.25 -13.22
C GLY A 96 10.02 -6.96 -12.10
N ASP A 97 11.34 -6.92 -12.14
CA ASP A 97 12.17 -7.55 -11.11
C ASP A 97 12.13 -6.77 -9.79
N GLU A 98 12.18 -7.51 -8.68
CA GLU A 98 12.16 -6.98 -7.33
C GLU A 98 13.41 -7.39 -6.54
N ILE A 99 13.53 -6.91 -5.30
CA ILE A 99 14.59 -7.34 -4.40
C ILE A 99 14.34 -8.79 -3.98
N GLN A 100 15.31 -9.65 -4.27
CA GLN A 100 15.20 -11.10 -4.11
C GLN A 100 15.32 -11.53 -2.64
N PRO A 101 14.44 -12.43 -2.16
CA PRO A 101 14.61 -13.03 -0.85
C PRO A 101 15.78 -14.03 -0.84
N VAL A 102 16.29 -14.37 0.33
CA VAL A 102 17.44 -15.28 0.49
C VAL A 102 17.00 -16.57 1.16
N ILE A 103 17.43 -17.73 0.67
CA ILE A 103 17.12 -19.01 1.33
C ILE A 103 17.94 -19.12 2.61
N THR A 104 17.27 -19.34 3.74
CA THR A 104 17.92 -19.55 5.03
C THR A 104 17.88 -21.01 5.47
N LYS A 105 16.80 -21.72 5.15
CA LYS A 105 16.59 -23.08 5.62
C LYS A 105 15.76 -23.91 4.65
N ILE A 106 16.15 -25.18 4.51
CA ILE A 106 15.38 -26.20 3.79
C ILE A 106 15.24 -27.38 4.75
N LYS A 107 14.03 -27.92 4.85
CA LYS A 107 13.71 -29.12 5.64
C LYS A 107 12.93 -30.10 4.80
N ASN A 108 13.14 -31.39 5.06
CA ASN A 108 12.25 -32.45 4.62
C ASN A 108 11.54 -33.02 5.86
N PRO A 109 10.28 -32.64 6.12
CA PRO A 109 9.50 -33.13 7.27
C PRO A 109 9.38 -34.66 7.29
N SER A 110 9.35 -35.30 6.14
CA SER A 110 9.24 -36.75 6.01
C SER A 110 10.46 -37.49 6.54
N ARG A 111 11.66 -36.94 6.32
CA ARG A 111 12.90 -37.44 6.94
C ARG A 111 12.95 -37.17 8.45
N GLU A 112 12.44 -36.04 8.92
CA GLU A 112 12.32 -35.79 10.38
C GLU A 112 11.35 -36.77 11.05
N VAL A 113 10.25 -37.12 10.38
CA VAL A 113 9.30 -38.14 10.86
C VAL A 113 9.97 -39.51 10.95
N LEU A 114 10.68 -39.96 9.90
CA LEU A 114 11.41 -41.23 9.93
C LEU A 114 12.44 -41.30 11.07
N LYS A 115 13.22 -40.23 11.26
CA LYS A 115 14.22 -40.18 12.34
C LYS A 115 13.61 -40.30 13.74
N ASN A 116 12.36 -39.85 13.90
CA ASN A 116 11.63 -39.95 15.16
C ASN A 116 10.83 -41.26 15.31
N MET A 117 10.79 -42.12 14.29
CA MET A 117 10.21 -43.46 14.40
C MET A 117 11.17 -44.41 15.12
N ASP A 118 10.62 -45.33 15.92
CA ASP A 118 11.38 -46.45 16.50
C ASP A 118 11.60 -47.55 15.43
N LEU A 119 12.39 -47.18 14.42
CA LEU A 119 12.78 -48.00 13.29
C LEU A 119 14.26 -48.41 13.46
N LYS A 120 14.54 -49.70 13.30
CA LYS A 120 15.92 -50.19 13.17
C LYS A 120 16.12 -50.87 11.83
N LEU A 121 17.22 -50.52 11.18
CA LEU A 121 17.62 -51.04 9.89
C LEU A 121 18.90 -51.86 10.07
N LEU A 122 18.87 -53.12 9.64
CA LEU A 122 20.04 -54.01 9.62
C LEU A 122 20.49 -54.21 8.17
N ILE A 123 21.74 -53.86 7.87
CA ILE A 123 22.39 -54.09 6.58
C ILE A 123 23.31 -55.30 6.72
N MET A 124 23.11 -56.31 5.88
CA MET A 124 24.02 -57.43 5.72
C MET A 124 24.89 -57.20 4.48
N VAL A 125 26.20 -57.17 4.66
CA VAL A 125 27.20 -56.85 3.64
C VAL A 125 28.05 -58.08 3.35
N ASP A 126 28.31 -58.40 2.08
CA ASP A 126 29.03 -59.61 1.66
C ASP A 126 30.51 -59.31 1.39
N LEU A 127 31.36 -59.55 2.39
CA LEU A 127 32.80 -59.29 2.27
C LEU A 127 33.54 -60.35 1.43
N SER A 128 32.86 -61.39 0.96
CA SER A 128 33.45 -62.39 0.05
C SER A 128 33.54 -61.90 -1.40
N LEU A 129 32.85 -60.80 -1.73
CA LEU A 129 32.86 -60.20 -3.06
C LEU A 129 34.21 -59.57 -3.41
N PRO A 130 34.57 -59.45 -4.70
CA PRO A 130 35.75 -58.69 -5.12
C PRO A 130 35.74 -57.25 -4.57
N GLN A 131 36.91 -56.70 -4.24
CA GLN A 131 37.01 -55.39 -3.58
C GLN A 131 36.21 -54.27 -4.26
N HIS A 132 36.16 -54.20 -5.60
CA HIS A 132 35.39 -53.18 -6.32
C HIS A 132 33.87 -53.27 -6.08
N GLN A 133 33.33 -54.46 -5.79
CA GLN A 133 31.93 -54.65 -5.40
C GLN A 133 31.72 -54.33 -3.93
N VAL A 134 32.66 -54.68 -3.05
CA VAL A 134 32.65 -54.27 -1.63
C VAL A 134 32.69 -52.74 -1.50
N ASP A 135 33.46 -52.06 -2.36
CA ASP A 135 33.48 -50.59 -2.43
C ASP A 135 32.11 -50.03 -2.90
N ALA A 136 31.41 -50.74 -3.80
CA ALA A 136 30.07 -50.36 -4.22
C ALA A 136 29.02 -50.57 -3.09
N GLU A 137 29.15 -51.65 -2.32
CA GLU A 137 28.36 -51.87 -1.10
C GLU A 137 28.62 -50.77 -0.05
N LEU A 138 29.88 -50.34 0.11
CA LEU A 138 30.25 -49.22 0.97
C LEU A 138 29.56 -47.91 0.53
N HIS A 139 29.52 -47.63 -0.77
CA HIS A 139 28.79 -46.47 -1.31
C HIS A 139 27.29 -46.57 -1.01
N ALA A 140 26.68 -47.72 -1.25
CA ALA A 140 25.27 -47.96 -0.94
C ALA A 140 24.94 -47.78 0.55
N VAL A 141 25.81 -48.28 1.44
CA VAL A 141 25.65 -48.11 2.88
C VAL A 141 25.74 -46.64 3.30
N ARG A 142 26.63 -45.86 2.67
CA ARG A 142 26.71 -44.42 2.93
C ARG A 142 25.43 -43.70 2.52
N ASP A 143 24.87 -44.04 1.37
CA ASP A 143 23.61 -43.46 0.88
C ASP A 143 22.44 -43.80 1.82
N ILE A 144 22.30 -45.07 2.25
CA ILE A 144 21.29 -45.50 3.22
C ILE A 144 21.46 -44.77 4.57
N ASN A 145 22.71 -44.60 5.03
CA ASN A 145 23.01 -43.97 6.32
C ASN A 145 22.63 -42.47 6.35
N THR A 146 22.46 -41.82 5.19
CA THR A 146 21.99 -40.41 5.11
C THR A 146 20.57 -40.23 5.66
N LEU A 147 19.74 -41.27 5.63
CA LEU A 147 18.31 -41.18 5.93
C LEU A 147 17.98 -41.18 7.42
N LEU A 148 18.59 -42.08 8.18
CA LEU A 148 18.29 -42.29 9.62
C LEU A 148 19.38 -41.71 10.53
N GLY A 149 20.57 -41.41 9.98
CA GLY A 149 21.76 -41.06 10.75
C GLY A 149 22.30 -42.24 11.57
N GLN A 150 23.37 -41.99 12.32
CA GLN A 150 24.12 -43.05 13.04
C GLN A 150 23.25 -43.87 14.01
N GLN A 151 22.21 -43.27 14.60
CA GLN A 151 21.33 -43.93 15.57
C GLN A 151 20.13 -44.58 14.86
N GLY A 152 20.30 -45.82 14.40
CA GLY A 152 19.21 -46.61 13.81
C GLY A 152 19.63 -47.57 12.70
N VAL A 153 20.83 -47.37 12.12
CA VAL A 153 21.41 -48.24 11.10
C VAL A 153 22.49 -49.13 11.72
N TYR A 154 22.35 -50.42 11.48
CA TYR A 154 23.26 -51.46 11.95
C TYR A 154 23.82 -52.25 10.77
N ILE A 155 25.04 -52.74 10.90
CA ILE A 155 25.75 -53.47 9.85
C ILE A 155 26.23 -54.81 10.41
N ALA A 156 26.00 -55.87 9.65
CA ALA A 156 26.60 -57.18 9.85
C ALA A 156 27.32 -57.60 8.57
N PHE A 157 28.45 -58.28 8.74
CA PHE A 157 29.30 -58.71 7.64
C PHE A 157 29.23 -60.22 7.47
N MET A 158 28.99 -60.68 6.26
CA MET A 158 28.90 -62.08 5.89
C MET A 158 30.18 -62.50 5.17
N GLN A 159 30.74 -63.66 5.57
CA GLN A 159 31.95 -64.20 4.96
C GLN A 159 32.06 -65.71 5.22
N GLY A 160 32.17 -66.52 4.17
CA GLY A 160 32.29 -67.96 4.30
C GLY A 160 31.10 -68.54 5.06
N GLU A 161 31.40 -69.25 6.14
CA GLU A 161 30.38 -69.83 7.03
C GLU A 161 29.97 -68.88 8.18
N ASN A 162 30.65 -67.75 8.34
CA ASN A 162 30.53 -66.88 9.50
C ASN A 162 29.75 -65.60 9.17
N VAL A 163 29.03 -65.10 10.17
CA VAL A 163 28.48 -63.74 10.18
C VAL A 163 29.02 -63.03 11.40
N SER A 164 29.49 -61.80 11.22
CA SER A 164 30.04 -60.99 12.31
C SER A 164 28.97 -60.57 13.32
N GLU A 165 29.41 -60.03 14.46
CA GLU A 165 28.53 -59.33 15.38
C GLU A 165 27.88 -58.11 14.71
N THR A 166 26.73 -57.68 15.21
CA THR A 166 26.04 -56.52 14.67
C THR A 166 26.66 -55.23 15.19
N TYR A 167 27.18 -54.40 14.28
CA TYR A 167 27.79 -53.11 14.59
C TYR A 167 26.84 -51.96 14.30
N GLU A 168 26.95 -50.85 15.03
CA GLU A 168 26.32 -49.58 14.64
C GLU A 168 27.07 -48.98 13.45
N ALA A 169 26.36 -48.40 12.48
CA ALA A 169 26.92 -47.80 11.26
C ALA A 169 27.65 -46.47 11.53
N SER A 170 28.64 -46.52 12.41
CA SER A 170 29.54 -45.42 12.72
C SER A 170 30.55 -45.20 11.59
N ASP A 171 31.05 -43.96 11.48
CA ASP A 171 32.08 -43.60 10.51
C ASP A 171 33.31 -44.52 10.60
N TYR A 172 33.66 -44.97 11.82
CA TYR A 172 34.76 -45.92 12.03
C TYR A 172 34.51 -47.27 11.34
N VAL A 173 33.31 -47.85 11.49
CA VAL A 173 32.96 -49.13 10.87
C VAL A 173 32.92 -49.00 9.36
N ILE A 174 32.26 -47.95 8.85
CA ILE A 174 32.14 -47.64 7.42
C ILE A 174 33.52 -47.50 6.77
N ASP A 175 34.46 -46.79 7.42
CA ASP A 175 35.75 -46.50 6.80
C ASP A 175 36.80 -47.61 6.94
N HIS A 176 36.62 -48.60 7.83
CA HIS A 176 37.66 -49.58 8.15
C HIS A 176 37.28 -51.06 7.92
N TYR A 177 35.99 -51.40 7.83
CA TYR A 177 35.53 -52.81 7.82
C TYR A 177 35.15 -53.32 6.43
N PHE A 178 34.96 -52.44 5.45
CA PHE A 178 34.62 -52.76 4.06
C PHE A 178 35.85 -53.18 3.25
N VAL A 179 36.41 -54.34 3.60
CA VAL A 179 37.57 -54.92 2.92
C VAL A 179 37.20 -56.34 2.49
N HIS A 180 37.64 -56.76 1.30
CA HIS A 180 37.49 -58.13 0.85
C HIS A 180 38.20 -59.12 1.78
N HIS A 181 37.55 -60.25 2.07
CA HIS A 181 38.12 -61.31 2.90
C HIS A 181 37.98 -62.71 2.27
N ASP A 182 39.01 -63.53 2.43
CA ASP A 182 38.98 -64.96 2.08
C ASP A 182 38.26 -65.80 3.16
N PRO A 183 37.43 -66.79 2.81
CA PRO A 183 37.24 -67.34 1.47
C PRO A 183 36.25 -66.53 0.61
N SER A 184 36.42 -66.59 -0.71
CA SER A 184 35.60 -65.90 -1.73
C SER A 184 34.20 -66.51 -1.95
N TYR A 185 33.62 -67.09 -0.91
CA TYR A 185 32.24 -67.59 -0.91
C TYR A 185 31.55 -67.17 0.39
N THR A 186 30.22 -67.13 0.38
CA THR A 186 29.38 -66.84 1.57
C THR A 186 28.19 -67.78 1.60
N TYR A 187 27.85 -68.31 2.78
CA TYR A 187 26.63 -69.09 3.00
C TYR A 187 25.44 -68.13 3.17
N LEU A 188 24.95 -67.57 2.06
CA LEU A 188 23.94 -66.49 2.03
C LEU A 188 22.70 -66.82 2.87
N TYR A 189 21.99 -67.91 2.55
CA TYR A 189 20.74 -68.26 3.23
C TYR A 189 20.93 -68.54 4.73
N ARG A 190 22.04 -69.19 5.09
CA ARG A 190 22.40 -69.46 6.49
C ARG A 190 22.71 -68.17 7.24
N SER A 191 23.41 -67.24 6.59
CA SER A 191 23.77 -65.95 7.14
C SER A 191 22.53 -65.11 7.44
N ILE A 192 21.61 -65.03 6.47
CA ILE A 192 20.31 -64.35 6.62
C ILE A 192 19.53 -64.96 7.79
N LEU A 193 19.37 -66.29 7.84
CA LEU A 193 18.64 -66.95 8.93
C LEU A 193 19.24 -66.66 10.30
N THR A 194 20.57 -66.73 10.42
CA THR A 194 21.28 -66.48 11.68
C THR A 194 21.00 -65.06 12.19
N LYS A 195 21.04 -64.06 11.30
CA LYS A 195 20.76 -62.67 11.68
C LYS A 195 19.28 -62.36 11.85
N LEU A 196 18.40 -63.05 11.14
CA LEU A 196 16.95 -62.93 11.35
C LEU A 196 16.57 -63.35 12.76
N ASP A 197 17.15 -64.42 13.31
CA ASP A 197 16.85 -64.85 14.68
C ASP A 197 17.33 -63.80 15.71
N GLU A 198 18.53 -63.23 15.53
CA GLU A 198 19.04 -62.12 16.37
C GLU A 198 18.17 -60.86 16.25
N PHE A 199 17.77 -60.50 15.02
CA PHE A 199 17.02 -59.29 14.73
C PHE A 199 15.55 -59.38 15.18
N MET A 200 15.02 -60.60 15.29
CA MET A 200 13.66 -60.83 15.77
C MET A 200 13.57 -61.02 17.28
N ASP A 201 14.68 -61.28 17.98
CA ASP A 201 14.71 -61.41 19.44
C ASP A 201 14.52 -60.05 20.17
N PRO A 202 13.43 -59.84 20.92
CA PRO A 202 13.19 -58.59 21.64
C PRO A 202 14.24 -58.25 22.71
N GLN A 203 15.05 -59.22 23.15
CA GLN A 203 16.10 -59.02 24.14
C GLN A 203 17.37 -58.39 23.55
N THR A 204 17.52 -58.38 22.23
CA THR A 204 18.70 -57.80 21.57
C THR A 204 18.51 -56.29 21.34
N THR A 205 19.63 -55.56 21.26
CA THR A 205 19.63 -54.11 21.01
C THR A 205 18.94 -53.75 19.70
N ILE A 206 18.97 -54.63 18.70
CA ILE A 206 18.36 -54.43 17.39
C ILE A 206 16.92 -54.95 17.32
N GLY A 207 16.59 -55.98 18.10
CA GLY A 207 15.28 -56.63 18.04
C GLY A 207 14.20 -56.01 18.93
N ASN A 208 14.55 -55.02 19.74
CA ASN A 208 13.59 -54.27 20.57
C ASN A 208 12.76 -53.21 19.80
N ALA A 209 13.08 -52.94 18.53
CA ALA A 209 12.42 -51.92 17.74
C ALA A 209 11.01 -52.34 17.29
N HIS A 210 10.08 -51.38 17.28
CA HIS A 210 8.71 -51.59 16.78
C HIS A 210 8.66 -51.84 15.28
N ARG A 211 9.54 -51.20 14.51
CA ARG A 211 9.65 -51.39 13.06
C ARG A 211 11.05 -51.85 12.71
N LYS A 212 11.14 -52.80 11.77
CA LYS A 212 12.37 -53.49 11.42
C LYS A 212 12.49 -53.56 9.90
N VAL A 213 13.65 -53.19 9.39
CA VAL A 213 14.01 -53.28 7.97
C VAL A 213 15.32 -54.05 7.85
N LEU A 214 15.35 -55.04 6.96
CA LEU A 214 16.55 -55.80 6.62
C LEU A 214 16.97 -55.43 5.20
N VAL A 215 18.23 -55.07 5.00
CA VAL A 215 18.82 -54.87 3.67
C VAL A 215 19.93 -55.89 3.49
N VAL A 216 19.85 -56.74 2.48
CA VAL A 216 20.87 -57.74 2.17
C VAL A 216 21.58 -57.33 0.89
N MET A 217 22.89 -57.09 1.00
CA MET A 217 23.79 -56.82 -0.12
C MET A 217 24.65 -58.07 -0.34
N SER A 218 24.57 -58.66 -1.52
CA SER A 218 25.37 -59.84 -1.89
C SER A 218 25.43 -60.03 -3.40
N GLY A 219 26.39 -60.82 -3.87
CA GLY A 219 26.46 -61.26 -5.25
C GLY A 219 25.47 -62.38 -5.61
N GLY A 220 24.72 -62.92 -4.63
CA GLY A 220 23.67 -63.93 -4.86
C GLY A 220 24.17 -65.32 -5.23
N LYS A 221 25.48 -65.58 -5.14
CA LYS A 221 26.08 -66.86 -5.50
C LYS A 221 25.82 -67.89 -4.40
N THR A 222 24.93 -68.85 -4.66
CA THR A 222 24.68 -69.99 -3.75
C THR A 222 25.10 -71.35 -4.35
N TYR A 223 25.45 -71.36 -5.64
CA TYR A 223 26.02 -72.49 -6.37
C TYR A 223 27.39 -72.13 -6.96
N GLU A 224 28.27 -73.12 -7.04
CA GLU A 224 29.55 -73.03 -7.74
C GLU A 224 29.79 -74.34 -8.51
N ASN A 225 29.90 -74.25 -9.84
CA ASN A 225 30.04 -75.40 -10.74
C ASN A 225 28.94 -76.48 -10.51
N ASP A 226 27.67 -76.05 -10.50
CA ASP A 226 26.47 -76.89 -10.28
C ASP A 226 26.40 -77.60 -8.91
N LEU A 227 27.28 -77.25 -7.97
CA LEU A 227 27.25 -77.73 -6.60
C LEU A 227 26.82 -76.60 -5.65
N PRO A 228 25.95 -76.88 -4.67
CA PRO A 228 25.59 -75.88 -3.68
C PRO A 228 26.83 -75.49 -2.86
N VAL A 229 27.03 -74.19 -2.67
CA VAL A 229 28.11 -73.63 -1.86
C VAL A 229 27.95 -74.05 -0.39
N ASP A 230 26.72 -74.04 0.13
CA ASP A 230 26.39 -74.58 1.47
C ASP A 230 26.06 -76.09 1.37
N PRO A 231 26.78 -76.97 2.10
CA PRO A 231 26.49 -78.41 2.13
C PRO A 231 25.05 -78.78 2.57
N GLN A 232 24.35 -77.87 3.26
CA GLN A 232 22.96 -78.03 3.73
C GLN A 232 21.97 -77.12 2.96
N HIS A 233 22.34 -76.62 1.78
CA HIS A 233 21.59 -75.63 0.99
C HIS A 233 20.07 -75.86 0.99
N PHE A 234 19.59 -77.03 0.56
CA PHE A 234 18.14 -77.29 0.46
C PHE A 234 17.40 -77.23 1.79
N ALA A 235 18.03 -77.68 2.88
CA ALA A 235 17.43 -77.64 4.22
C ALA A 235 17.34 -76.20 4.74
N ILE A 236 18.41 -75.42 4.54
CA ILE A 236 18.50 -74.01 4.92
C ILE A 236 17.54 -73.15 4.07
N GLN A 237 17.45 -73.42 2.76
CA GLN A 237 16.51 -72.77 1.86
C GLN A 237 15.06 -72.98 2.32
N GLN A 238 14.67 -74.21 2.66
CA GLN A 238 13.33 -74.51 3.17
C GLN A 238 13.06 -73.80 4.51
N GLN A 239 14.06 -73.75 5.40
CA GLN A 239 13.95 -73.01 6.66
C GLN A 239 13.75 -71.51 6.41
N LEU A 240 14.48 -70.93 5.47
CA LEU A 240 14.35 -69.53 5.08
C LEU A 240 12.93 -69.25 4.56
N THR A 241 12.42 -70.05 3.60
CA THR A 241 11.05 -69.89 3.08
C THR A 241 9.97 -69.98 4.18
N ASN A 242 10.12 -70.94 5.11
CA ASN A 242 9.21 -71.07 6.25
C ASN A 242 9.28 -69.84 7.16
N LYS A 243 10.49 -69.34 7.44
CA LYS A 243 10.71 -68.16 8.28
C LYS A 243 10.16 -66.90 7.61
N THR A 244 10.34 -66.72 6.30
CA THR A 244 9.74 -65.61 5.52
C THR A 244 8.23 -65.55 5.71
N THR A 245 7.57 -66.71 5.63
CA THR A 245 6.11 -66.81 5.83
C THR A 245 5.70 -66.42 7.26
N GLU A 246 6.49 -66.80 8.27
CA GLU A 246 6.26 -66.45 9.68
C GLU A 246 6.46 -64.95 9.97
N LEU A 247 7.39 -64.32 9.26
CA LEU A 247 7.81 -62.93 9.43
C LEU A 247 7.01 -61.93 8.57
N LYS A 248 6.09 -62.42 7.74
CA LYS A 248 5.20 -61.60 6.94
C LYS A 248 4.51 -60.52 7.80
N ASN A 249 4.59 -59.27 7.35
CA ASN A 249 4.09 -58.06 8.04
C ASN A 249 4.79 -57.72 9.39
N LYS A 250 5.88 -58.40 9.77
CA LYS A 250 6.68 -58.09 10.98
C LYS A 250 8.05 -57.48 10.67
N LEU A 251 8.51 -57.66 9.43
CA LEU A 251 9.80 -57.23 8.91
C LEU A 251 9.62 -56.87 7.45
N CYS A 252 10.22 -55.75 7.00
CA CYS A 252 10.40 -55.45 5.58
C CYS A 252 11.83 -55.82 5.17
N ALA A 253 12.01 -56.41 3.99
CA ALA A 253 13.32 -56.90 3.55
C ALA A 253 13.63 -56.55 2.09
N TYR A 254 14.78 -55.92 1.88
CA TYR A 254 15.34 -55.53 0.59
C TYR A 254 16.55 -56.38 0.26
N TYR A 255 16.71 -56.71 -1.02
CA TYR A 255 17.87 -57.45 -1.52
C TYR A 255 18.47 -56.70 -2.71
N VAL A 256 19.78 -56.49 -2.68
CA VAL A 256 20.53 -55.83 -3.76
C VAL A 256 21.58 -56.78 -4.28
N ASN A 257 21.52 -57.06 -5.59
CA ASN A 257 22.49 -57.94 -6.25
C ASN A 257 23.69 -57.14 -6.80
N PHE A 258 24.87 -57.32 -6.23
CA PHE A 258 26.08 -56.62 -6.71
C PHE A 258 26.86 -57.40 -7.78
N SER A 259 26.49 -58.64 -8.11
CA SER A 259 27.17 -59.44 -9.15
C SER A 259 26.73 -59.09 -10.58
N ALA A 260 25.56 -58.46 -10.75
CA ALA A 260 25.02 -58.07 -12.04
C ALA A 260 25.73 -56.86 -12.69
N ASN A 261 26.49 -56.08 -11.91
CA ASN A 261 27.15 -54.84 -12.38
C ASN A 261 28.38 -55.07 -13.29
N THR A 262 28.80 -56.31 -13.53
CA THR A 262 30.05 -56.63 -14.24
C THR A 262 29.89 -57.10 -15.70
N GLN A 263 28.68 -57.15 -16.26
CA GLN A 263 28.48 -57.60 -17.64
C GLN A 263 27.79 -56.54 -18.50
N SER A 264 28.30 -56.38 -19.73
CA SER A 264 27.84 -55.39 -20.70
C SER A 264 26.39 -55.64 -21.15
N ASP A 265 25.68 -54.58 -21.55
CA ASP A 265 24.26 -54.56 -21.95
C ASP A 265 23.80 -55.65 -22.94
N ASN A 266 24.71 -56.31 -23.67
CA ASN A 266 24.38 -57.39 -24.58
C ASN A 266 24.14 -58.76 -23.91
N ASP A 267 24.61 -58.97 -22.67
CA ASP A 267 24.44 -60.24 -21.94
C ASP A 267 23.19 -60.23 -21.02
N LEU A 268 22.55 -59.07 -20.85
CA LEU A 268 21.37 -58.91 -19.98
C LEU A 268 20.15 -59.70 -20.48
N MET A 269 20.05 -59.97 -21.80
CA MET A 269 18.99 -60.79 -22.39
C MET A 269 19.27 -62.30 -22.35
N ALA A 270 20.50 -62.73 -22.02
CA ALA A 270 20.85 -64.16 -21.95
C ALA A 270 20.81 -64.73 -20.52
N LEU A 271 20.69 -63.88 -19.49
CA LEU A 271 20.74 -64.29 -18.08
C LEU A 271 19.41 -64.24 -17.34
N THR A 272 18.33 -63.80 -17.99
CA THR A 272 16.97 -63.91 -17.44
C THR A 272 16.45 -65.34 -17.39
N GLU A 273 17.18 -66.34 -17.90
CA GLU A 273 16.70 -67.72 -18.02
C GLU A 273 17.39 -68.78 -17.16
N ASP A 274 18.42 -68.52 -16.34
CA ASP A 274 19.03 -69.63 -15.57
C ASP A 274 19.79 -69.24 -14.27
N THR A 275 19.09 -68.67 -13.28
CA THR A 275 19.53 -68.81 -11.86
C THR A 275 18.31 -68.94 -10.93
N ASP A 276 18.06 -70.16 -10.44
CA ASP A 276 17.02 -70.47 -9.44
C ASP A 276 17.11 -69.62 -8.16
N ASP A 277 18.28 -69.05 -7.87
CA ASP A 277 18.55 -68.22 -6.68
C ASP A 277 17.97 -66.81 -6.77
N SER A 278 17.95 -66.22 -7.97
CA SER A 278 17.32 -64.91 -8.19
C SER A 278 15.81 -64.99 -7.90
N ASN A 279 15.19 -66.13 -8.20
CA ASN A 279 13.78 -66.38 -7.93
C ASN A 279 13.49 -66.42 -6.41
N ILE A 280 14.34 -67.09 -5.61
CA ILE A 280 14.13 -67.24 -4.16
C ILE A 280 14.27 -65.90 -3.43
N MET A 281 15.28 -65.10 -3.77
CA MET A 281 15.47 -63.77 -3.17
C MET A 281 14.38 -62.78 -3.61
N GLN A 282 13.89 -62.87 -4.85
CA GLN A 282 12.70 -62.14 -5.27
C GLN A 282 11.45 -62.53 -4.45
N PHE A 283 11.22 -63.83 -4.21
CA PHE A 283 10.13 -64.28 -3.35
C PHE A 283 10.31 -63.82 -1.89
N PHE A 284 11.55 -63.87 -1.38
CA PHE A 284 11.88 -63.41 -0.04
C PHE A 284 11.52 -61.94 0.19
N CYS A 285 11.96 -61.05 -0.69
CA CYS A 285 11.63 -59.62 -0.62
C CYS A 285 10.13 -59.38 -0.77
N LYS A 286 9.51 -59.99 -1.78
CA LYS A 286 8.08 -59.81 -2.07
C LYS A 286 7.18 -60.24 -0.92
N ASP A 287 7.46 -61.36 -0.26
CA ASP A 287 6.64 -61.84 0.85
C ASP A 287 6.84 -61.05 2.15
N LEU A 288 8.00 -60.41 2.31
CA LEU A 288 8.28 -59.50 3.43
C LEU A 288 7.89 -58.04 3.12
N GLY A 289 7.42 -57.75 1.91
CA GLY A 289 6.95 -56.42 1.53
C GLY A 289 8.05 -55.45 1.08
N GLY A 290 9.24 -55.93 0.74
CA GLY A 290 10.30 -55.12 0.14
C GLY A 290 10.60 -55.49 -1.32
N ILE A 291 11.65 -54.89 -1.87
CA ILE A 291 12.01 -54.99 -3.29
C ILE A 291 13.33 -55.77 -3.48
N TYR A 292 13.36 -56.60 -4.53
CA TYR A 292 14.60 -57.16 -5.07
C TYR A 292 15.12 -56.24 -6.18
N GLN A 293 16.35 -55.77 -6.03
CA GLN A 293 17.01 -54.89 -6.99
C GLN A 293 18.18 -55.61 -7.67
N PRO A 294 18.18 -55.76 -9.01
CA PRO A 294 19.30 -56.34 -9.74
C PRO A 294 20.51 -55.39 -9.78
N THR A 295 20.29 -54.10 -9.61
CA THR A 295 21.31 -53.05 -9.47
C THR A 295 20.89 -52.09 -8.37
N PHE A 296 21.82 -51.57 -7.59
CA PHE A 296 21.50 -50.66 -6.49
C PHE A 296 20.83 -49.37 -7.00
N ASN A 297 19.61 -49.11 -6.55
CA ASN A 297 18.91 -47.84 -6.75
C ASN A 297 18.34 -47.37 -5.42
N TRP A 298 19.03 -46.42 -4.79
CA TRP A 298 18.64 -45.89 -3.49
C TRP A 298 17.27 -45.19 -3.51
N GLN A 299 16.95 -44.43 -4.55
CA GLN A 299 15.72 -43.62 -4.61
C GLN A 299 14.46 -44.48 -4.67
N GLU A 300 14.50 -45.56 -5.46
CA GLU A 300 13.40 -46.53 -5.53
C GLU A 300 13.18 -47.21 -4.17
N MET A 301 14.27 -47.60 -3.49
CA MET A 301 14.23 -48.22 -2.17
C MET A 301 13.72 -47.25 -1.08
N GLU A 302 14.19 -45.99 -1.09
CA GLU A 302 13.73 -44.95 -0.16
C GLU A 302 12.22 -44.68 -0.35
N THR A 303 11.76 -44.59 -1.60
CA THR A 303 10.36 -44.33 -1.93
C THR A 303 9.44 -45.46 -1.46
N ASP A 304 9.84 -46.72 -1.72
CA ASP A 304 9.09 -47.89 -1.27
C ASP A 304 9.03 -47.98 0.26
N MET A 305 10.17 -47.80 0.93
CA MET A 305 10.24 -47.80 2.39
C MET A 305 9.40 -46.68 3.02
N MET A 306 9.39 -45.48 2.42
CA MET A 306 8.54 -44.37 2.86
C MET A 306 7.05 -44.66 2.68
N SER A 307 6.68 -45.27 1.55
CA SER A 307 5.30 -45.68 1.24
C SER A 307 4.77 -46.71 2.24
N ASP A 308 5.58 -47.72 2.57
CA ASP A 308 5.25 -48.74 3.59
C ASP A 308 4.94 -48.13 4.96
N PHE A 309 5.57 -47.00 5.27
CA PHE A 309 5.34 -46.26 6.51
C PHE A 309 4.26 -45.18 6.41
N ASN A 310 3.59 -45.06 5.26
CA ASN A 310 2.58 -44.04 4.94
C ASN A 310 3.12 -42.60 5.10
N ILE A 311 4.36 -42.38 4.67
CA ILE A 311 5.05 -41.09 4.67
C ILE A 311 5.14 -40.60 3.22
N ASP A 312 4.81 -39.33 2.96
CA ASP A 312 4.93 -38.73 1.61
C ASP A 312 6.38 -38.29 1.36
N PRO A 313 7.17 -38.95 0.50
CA PRO A 313 8.62 -38.73 0.40
C PRO A 313 9.01 -37.37 -0.20
N ALA A 314 8.10 -36.68 -0.89
CA ALA A 314 8.44 -35.55 -1.76
C ALA A 314 8.08 -34.16 -1.20
N LYS A 315 7.77 -34.01 0.09
CA LYS A 315 7.40 -32.71 0.69
C LYS A 315 8.59 -32.01 1.34
N TYR A 316 8.87 -30.78 0.90
CA TYR A 316 9.92 -29.92 1.44
C TYR A 316 9.30 -28.65 2.04
N GLU A 317 9.92 -28.15 3.11
CA GLU A 317 9.63 -26.84 3.68
C GLU A 317 10.84 -25.92 3.44
N ILE A 318 10.65 -24.87 2.66
CA ILE A 318 11.67 -23.87 2.32
C ILE A 318 11.36 -22.59 3.09
N THR A 319 12.36 -22.07 3.80
CA THR A 319 12.30 -20.76 4.49
C THR A 319 13.12 -19.74 3.72
N LEU A 320 12.46 -18.68 3.29
CA LEU A 320 13.07 -17.52 2.64
C LEU A 320 13.08 -16.32 3.60
N GLU A 321 14.20 -15.62 3.70
CA GLU A 321 14.32 -14.37 4.44
C GLU A 321 14.20 -13.18 3.48
N ASN A 322 13.27 -12.29 3.79
CA ASN A 322 13.10 -11.05 3.05
C ASN A 322 14.15 -10.01 3.47
N PRO A 323 14.76 -9.29 2.52
CA PRO A 323 15.72 -8.24 2.83
C PRO A 323 15.04 -7.04 3.52
N ASP A 324 15.81 -6.33 4.34
CA ASP A 324 15.34 -5.16 5.08
C ASP A 324 14.92 -4.04 4.13
N GLY A 325 13.82 -3.36 4.45
CA GLY A 325 13.26 -2.28 3.64
C GLY A 325 12.48 -2.75 2.41
N LYS A 326 12.31 -4.07 2.20
CA LYS A 326 11.41 -4.59 1.16
C LYS A 326 9.96 -4.22 1.46
N ILE A 327 9.20 -3.81 0.42
CA ILE A 327 7.86 -3.22 0.56
C ILE A 327 6.84 -4.02 -0.24
N TYR A 328 5.84 -4.56 0.44
CA TYR A 328 4.70 -5.24 -0.18
C TYR A 328 3.44 -4.36 -0.13
N ARG A 329 2.75 -4.22 -1.27
CA ARG A 329 1.70 -3.21 -1.49
C ARG A 329 0.36 -3.80 -1.98
N GLY A 330 0.15 -5.09 -1.79
CA GLY A 330 -1.03 -5.81 -2.26
C GLY A 330 -1.05 -6.10 -3.76
N THR A 331 -0.02 -5.67 -4.49
CA THR A 331 0.22 -6.04 -5.89
C THR A 331 0.48 -7.54 -6.02
N LEU A 332 0.15 -8.11 -7.18
CA LEU A 332 0.45 -9.50 -7.46
C LEU A 332 1.96 -9.69 -7.62
N HIS A 333 2.53 -10.58 -6.83
CA HIS A 333 3.90 -11.05 -6.93
C HIS A 333 3.91 -12.45 -7.52
N LYS A 334 4.86 -12.70 -8.43
CA LYS A 334 5.18 -14.04 -8.92
C LYS A 334 6.48 -14.48 -8.25
N LEU A 335 6.45 -15.60 -7.54
CA LEU A 335 7.62 -16.24 -6.96
C LEU A 335 7.95 -17.47 -7.79
N GLU A 336 9.19 -17.52 -8.27
CA GLU A 336 9.79 -18.64 -8.94
C GLU A 336 10.91 -19.20 -8.06
N ILE A 337 10.97 -20.52 -7.92
CA ILE A 337 12.10 -21.21 -7.29
C ILE A 337 12.73 -22.09 -8.36
N GLY A 338 13.96 -21.75 -8.76
CA GLY A 338 14.77 -22.55 -9.67
C GLY A 338 15.81 -23.37 -8.91
N LEU A 339 15.89 -24.66 -9.22
CA LEU A 339 16.95 -25.57 -8.83
C LEU A 339 17.96 -25.67 -9.97
N TYR A 340 19.23 -25.40 -9.66
CA TYR A 340 20.32 -25.40 -10.63
C TYR A 340 21.40 -26.40 -10.21
N ASP A 341 21.98 -27.11 -11.17
CA ASP A 341 23.19 -27.90 -10.94
C ASP A 341 24.35 -26.93 -10.60
N LYS A 342 25.06 -27.18 -9.50
CA LYS A 342 26.15 -26.33 -9.03
C LYS A 342 27.37 -26.31 -9.96
N LYS A 343 27.63 -27.40 -10.69
CA LYS A 343 28.78 -27.58 -11.59
C LYS A 343 28.51 -27.00 -12.97
N THR A 344 27.33 -27.25 -13.55
CA THR A 344 26.98 -26.78 -14.90
C THR A 344 26.18 -25.48 -14.91
N ASN A 345 25.54 -25.14 -13.79
CA ASN A 345 24.59 -24.03 -13.65
C ASN A 345 23.37 -24.17 -14.59
N ASP A 346 23.06 -25.41 -15.01
CA ASP A 346 21.88 -25.74 -15.78
C ASP A 346 20.64 -25.85 -14.87
N LEU A 347 19.48 -25.47 -15.40
CA LEU A 347 18.21 -25.58 -14.68
C LEU A 347 17.78 -27.05 -14.62
N VAL A 348 17.65 -27.58 -13.40
CA VAL A 348 17.19 -28.95 -13.13
C VAL A 348 15.67 -28.98 -12.99
N ALA A 349 15.13 -28.08 -12.16
CA ALA A 349 13.70 -27.96 -11.93
C ALA A 349 13.32 -26.52 -11.57
N LYS A 350 12.09 -26.12 -11.87
CA LYS A 350 11.50 -24.85 -11.49
C LYS A 350 10.09 -25.06 -10.98
N GLY A 351 9.67 -24.16 -10.08
CA GLY A 351 8.30 -24.07 -9.62
C GLY A 351 7.89 -22.62 -9.53
N THR A 352 6.64 -22.32 -9.89
CA THR A 352 6.10 -20.96 -9.83
C THR A 352 4.84 -20.91 -8.99
N THR A 353 4.67 -19.81 -8.27
CA THR A 353 3.47 -19.52 -7.48
C THR A 353 3.25 -18.02 -7.43
N THR A 354 2.02 -17.59 -7.14
CA THR A 354 1.67 -16.17 -7.05
C THR A 354 1.17 -15.83 -5.66
N PHE A 355 1.49 -14.62 -5.19
CA PHE A 355 0.97 -14.13 -3.93
C PHE A 355 0.76 -12.61 -3.89
N THR A 356 0.01 -12.12 -2.90
CA THR A 356 -0.22 -10.71 -2.59
C THR A 356 -0.01 -10.51 -1.10
N LEU A 357 0.60 -9.40 -0.71
CA LEU A 357 0.82 -9.06 0.71
C LEU A 357 0.68 -7.55 0.91
N GLY A 358 0.01 -7.14 1.99
CA GLY A 358 -0.24 -5.73 2.31
C GLY A 358 -1.27 -5.07 1.39
N THR A 359 -1.38 -3.74 1.49
CA THR A 359 -2.26 -2.91 0.66
C THR A 359 -1.53 -1.63 0.23
N ILE A 360 -2.14 -0.87 -0.69
CA ILE A 360 -1.66 0.43 -1.17
C ILE A 360 -1.80 1.55 -0.14
N TYR A 361 -2.66 1.36 0.84
CA TYR A 361 -2.89 2.36 1.87
C TYR A 361 -2.24 1.95 3.20
N ASN A 362 -1.92 0.65 3.35
CA ASN A 362 -1.25 0.05 4.47
C ASN A 362 -0.25 -1.02 3.97
N PRO A 363 0.97 -0.61 3.57
CA PRO A 363 1.96 -1.51 3.01
C PRO A 363 2.66 -2.28 4.14
N VAL A 364 3.08 -3.50 3.84
CA VAL A 364 3.96 -4.27 4.73
C VAL A 364 5.40 -3.93 4.35
N ILE A 365 6.16 -3.38 5.31
CA ILE A 365 7.57 -3.03 5.13
C ILE A 365 8.39 -3.90 6.08
N ILE A 366 9.36 -4.63 5.54
CA ILE A 366 10.23 -5.50 6.34
C ILE A 366 11.20 -4.64 7.15
N HIS A 367 11.20 -4.82 8.47
CA HIS A 367 11.91 -3.95 9.42
C HIS A 367 11.59 -2.45 9.21
N ASP A 368 10.30 -2.13 9.23
CA ASP A 368 9.79 -0.76 9.07
C ASP A 368 10.35 0.22 10.12
N GLU A 369 10.32 1.50 9.78
CA GLU A 369 10.54 2.58 10.73
C GLU A 369 9.45 2.56 11.82
N THR A 370 9.84 2.96 13.03
CA THR A 370 8.85 3.10 14.11
C THR A 370 7.81 4.16 13.78
N MET A 371 6.56 3.98 14.21
CA MET A 371 5.49 4.96 13.98
C MET A 371 5.85 6.37 14.48
N ILE A 372 6.69 6.48 15.53
CA ILE A 372 7.18 7.76 16.04
C ILE A 372 8.10 8.45 15.02
N GLN A 373 9.00 7.72 14.37
CA GLN A 373 9.88 8.26 13.32
C GLN A 373 9.05 8.78 12.15
N ILE A 374 8.05 7.99 11.71
CA ILE A 374 7.15 8.35 10.60
C ILE A 374 6.36 9.63 10.94
N ILE A 375 5.77 9.71 12.14
CA ILE A 375 5.03 10.90 12.59
C ILE A 375 5.96 12.11 12.69
N THR A 376 7.18 11.93 13.19
CA THR A 376 8.18 13.01 13.30
C THR A 376 8.56 13.54 11.91
N GLY A 377 8.80 12.65 10.94
CA GLY A 377 9.00 13.01 9.54
C GLY A 377 7.81 13.79 8.96
N GLY A 378 6.58 13.36 9.29
CA GLY A 378 5.35 14.06 8.92
C GLY A 378 5.24 15.48 9.49
N ILE A 379 5.67 15.69 10.74
CA ILE A 379 5.72 17.03 11.37
C ILE A 379 6.73 17.93 10.66
N VAL A 380 7.92 17.42 10.35
CA VAL A 380 8.94 18.17 9.60
C VAL A 380 8.41 18.57 8.22
N LEU A 381 7.78 17.63 7.51
CA LEU A 381 7.15 17.89 6.22
C LEU A 381 6.05 18.96 6.33
N LEU A 382 5.22 18.90 7.37
CA LEU A 382 4.18 19.89 7.62
C LEU A 382 4.76 21.29 7.82
N ILE A 383 5.85 21.42 8.57
CA ILE A 383 6.54 22.70 8.77
C ILE A 383 7.08 23.23 7.44
N ILE A 384 7.71 22.37 6.64
CA ILE A 384 8.24 22.73 5.31
C ILE A 384 7.11 23.20 4.38
N VAL A 385 6.02 22.43 4.27
CA VAL A 385 4.89 22.76 3.40
C VAL A 385 4.18 24.03 3.87
N PHE A 386 4.02 24.22 5.19
CA PHE A 386 3.47 25.46 5.74
C PHE A 386 4.36 26.67 5.43
N LEU A 387 5.68 26.54 5.59
CA LEU A 387 6.64 27.59 5.27
C LEU A 387 6.60 27.93 3.77
N LEU A 388 6.55 26.93 2.89
CA LEU A 388 6.39 27.13 1.45
C LEU A 388 5.07 27.83 1.12
N ALA A 389 3.95 27.39 1.70
CA ALA A 389 2.65 28.04 1.51
C ALA A 389 2.66 29.49 2.02
N TRP A 390 3.36 29.74 3.13
CA TRP A 390 3.60 31.08 3.66
C TRP A 390 4.41 31.95 2.71
N LEU A 391 5.53 31.46 2.19
CA LEU A 391 6.33 32.18 1.20
C LEU A 391 5.52 32.52 -0.07
N ILE A 392 4.76 31.55 -0.59
CA ILE A 392 3.94 31.75 -1.79
C ILE A 392 2.88 32.83 -1.55
N LEU A 393 2.16 32.75 -0.42
CA LEU A 393 1.06 33.66 -0.11
C LEU A 393 1.54 35.04 0.35
N GLN A 394 2.71 35.14 0.98
CA GLN A 394 3.28 36.40 1.47
C GLN A 394 3.99 37.17 0.35
N PHE A 395 4.71 36.48 -0.55
CA PHE A 395 5.57 37.14 -1.54
C PHE A 395 5.07 36.96 -2.98
N ILE A 396 4.85 35.72 -3.41
CA ILE A 396 4.59 35.41 -4.83
C ILE A 396 3.22 35.92 -5.26
N GLU A 397 2.18 35.62 -4.48
CA GLU A 397 0.81 35.98 -4.83
C GLU A 397 0.58 37.51 -4.88
N PRO A 398 1.03 38.29 -3.88
CA PRO A 398 0.97 39.75 -3.93
C PRO A 398 1.79 40.35 -5.08
N PHE A 399 2.98 39.81 -5.36
CA PHE A 399 3.82 40.26 -6.46
C PHE A 399 3.16 40.05 -7.83
N ILE A 400 2.57 38.88 -8.08
CA ILE A 400 1.84 38.60 -9.33
C ILE A 400 0.67 39.58 -9.49
N ARG A 401 -0.08 39.86 -8.40
CA ARG A 401 -1.17 40.84 -8.43
C ARG A 401 -0.67 42.25 -8.76
N TYR A 402 0.46 42.65 -8.18
CA TYR A 402 1.10 43.93 -8.47
C TYR A 402 1.49 44.06 -9.95
N GLN A 403 2.17 43.05 -10.51
CA GLN A 403 2.58 43.08 -11.92
C GLN A 403 1.38 43.14 -12.87
N LEU A 404 0.34 42.36 -12.59
CA LEU A 404 -0.91 42.41 -13.36
C LEU A 404 -1.60 43.77 -13.27
N PHE A 405 -1.54 44.43 -12.11
CA PHE A 405 -2.07 45.78 -11.94
C PHE A 405 -1.27 46.80 -12.74
N LYS A 406 0.05 46.81 -12.58
CA LYS A 406 0.95 47.77 -13.26
C LYS A 406 0.74 47.70 -14.77
N ARG A 407 0.70 46.49 -15.34
CA ARG A 407 0.49 46.28 -16.78
C ARG A 407 -0.86 46.79 -17.30
N LYS A 408 -1.90 46.81 -16.46
CA LYS A 408 -3.27 47.14 -16.88
C LYS A 408 -3.70 48.58 -16.62
N HIS A 409 -3.13 49.24 -15.60
CA HIS A 409 -3.69 50.47 -15.06
C HIS A 409 -2.69 51.61 -14.87
N VAL A 410 -1.40 51.37 -15.06
CA VAL A 410 -0.36 52.40 -15.00
C VAL A 410 0.05 52.75 -16.42
N ILE A 411 -0.03 54.03 -16.77
CA ILE A 411 0.39 54.55 -18.07
C ILE A 411 1.19 55.83 -17.89
N SER A 412 2.00 56.19 -18.88
CA SER A 412 2.70 57.47 -18.92
C SER A 412 1.77 58.56 -19.47
N TYR A 413 1.71 59.71 -18.80
CA TYR A 413 0.88 60.84 -19.22
C TYR A 413 1.44 61.48 -20.50
N SER A 414 0.59 61.61 -21.53
CA SER A 414 0.97 62.11 -22.86
C SER A 414 0.54 63.55 -23.14
N GLY A 415 0.04 64.28 -22.13
CA GLY A 415 -0.35 65.69 -22.24
C GLY A 415 -1.86 65.96 -22.17
N SER A 416 -2.23 67.25 -22.22
CA SER A 416 -3.61 67.73 -22.11
C SER A 416 -4.51 67.12 -23.20
N LYS A 417 -5.67 66.56 -22.80
CA LYS A 417 -6.63 65.78 -23.63
C LYS A 417 -6.33 64.29 -23.82
N MET A 418 -5.52 63.70 -22.95
CA MET A 418 -5.40 62.24 -22.89
C MET A 418 -6.74 61.60 -22.49
N SER A 419 -7.21 60.61 -23.25
CA SER A 419 -8.37 59.80 -22.90
C SER A 419 -7.99 58.32 -22.84
N VAL A 420 -8.50 57.63 -21.81
CA VAL A 420 -8.25 56.21 -21.58
C VAL A 420 -9.60 55.54 -21.39
N ASN A 421 -9.91 54.55 -22.24
CA ASN A 421 -11.20 53.85 -22.23
C ASN A 421 -12.42 54.79 -22.30
N GLY A 422 -12.32 55.90 -23.04
CA GLY A 422 -13.42 56.87 -23.23
C GLY A 422 -13.67 57.83 -22.06
N LEU A 423 -12.81 57.84 -21.04
CA LEU A 423 -12.80 58.83 -19.96
C LEU A 423 -11.64 59.80 -20.17
N GLU A 424 -11.91 61.10 -20.07
CA GLU A 424 -10.88 62.13 -20.06
C GLU A 424 -10.09 62.07 -18.75
N VAL A 425 -8.77 62.03 -18.87
CA VAL A 425 -7.84 62.05 -17.73
C VAL A 425 -7.79 63.48 -17.20
N ALA A 426 -8.07 63.67 -15.91
CA ALA A 426 -7.96 64.98 -15.27
C ALA A 426 -6.52 65.49 -15.35
N GLU A 427 -6.34 66.81 -15.53
CA GLU A 427 -5.02 67.45 -15.68
C GLU A 427 -4.23 67.56 -14.37
N SER A 428 -4.85 67.22 -13.23
CA SER A 428 -4.22 67.26 -11.91
C SER A 428 -4.52 66.00 -11.10
N CYS A 429 -3.58 65.67 -10.21
CA CYS A 429 -3.70 64.54 -9.31
C CYS A 429 -4.83 64.74 -8.30
N TYR A 430 -5.71 63.75 -8.17
CA TYR A 430 -6.83 63.83 -7.25
C TYR A 430 -6.41 63.95 -5.77
N LEU A 431 -5.29 63.33 -5.37
CA LEU A 431 -4.81 63.31 -3.98
C LEU A 431 -3.97 64.55 -3.62
N CYS A 432 -2.84 64.78 -4.31
CA CYS A 432 -1.93 65.89 -3.99
C CYS A 432 -2.30 67.22 -4.68
N LYS A 433 -3.30 67.22 -5.56
CA LYS A 433 -3.77 68.39 -6.35
C LYS A 433 -2.72 69.02 -7.28
N ALA A 434 -1.52 68.45 -7.41
CA ALA A 434 -0.50 68.91 -8.35
C ALA A 434 -0.86 68.56 -9.81
N PRO A 435 -0.50 69.39 -10.80
CA PRO A 435 -0.70 69.11 -12.22
C PRO A 435 0.18 67.94 -12.69
N PHE A 436 -0.27 67.19 -13.71
CA PHE A 436 0.52 66.12 -14.33
C PHE A 436 1.49 66.66 -15.39
N GLU A 437 2.74 66.22 -15.36
CA GLU A 437 3.74 66.53 -16.38
C GLU A 437 3.87 65.41 -17.43
N THR A 438 4.26 65.77 -18.65
CA THR A 438 4.44 64.79 -19.73
C THR A 438 5.55 63.80 -19.37
N GLY A 439 5.21 62.51 -19.33
CA GLY A 439 6.11 61.44 -18.91
C GLY A 439 5.79 60.84 -17.54
N ASP A 440 4.95 61.49 -16.72
CA ASP A 440 4.59 61.00 -15.39
C ASP A 440 3.84 59.66 -15.44
N GLU A 441 4.20 58.73 -14.54
CA GLU A 441 3.46 57.49 -14.34
C GLU A 441 2.16 57.78 -13.55
N ILE A 442 1.02 57.68 -14.24
CA ILE A 442 -0.30 57.91 -13.68
C ILE A 442 -1.12 56.62 -13.57
N VAL A 443 -1.94 56.53 -12.53
CA VAL A 443 -2.89 55.44 -12.31
C VAL A 443 -4.26 55.84 -12.84
N VAL A 444 -4.67 55.21 -13.93
CA VAL A 444 -5.94 55.47 -14.68
C VAL A 444 -6.91 54.31 -14.50
N LYS A 445 -7.08 53.85 -13.25
CA LYS A 445 -8.01 52.75 -12.93
C LYS A 445 -9.44 53.24 -12.66
N CYS A 446 -9.59 54.30 -11.87
CA CYS A 446 -10.89 54.82 -11.45
C CYS A 446 -11.03 56.26 -11.99
N LYS A 447 -12.23 56.87 -11.93
CA LYS A 447 -12.45 58.26 -12.41
C LYS A 447 -11.53 59.31 -11.76
N HIS A 448 -10.94 58.98 -10.62
CA HIS A 448 -9.98 59.80 -9.89
C HIS A 448 -8.56 59.38 -10.24
N THR A 449 -7.94 60.10 -11.19
CA THR A 449 -6.57 59.86 -11.64
C THR A 449 -5.56 60.41 -10.63
N MET A 450 -4.45 59.72 -10.43
CA MET A 450 -3.39 60.16 -9.51
C MET A 450 -2.00 59.68 -9.95
N HIS A 451 -0.96 60.35 -9.46
CA HIS A 451 0.41 59.88 -9.59
C HIS A 451 0.52 58.49 -8.97
N LYS A 452 1.34 57.64 -9.58
CA LYS A 452 1.66 56.34 -8.99
C LYS A 452 2.28 56.48 -7.60
N ALA A 453 3.14 57.47 -7.37
CA ALA A 453 3.70 57.74 -6.04
C ALA A 453 2.60 58.01 -5.00
N CYS A 454 1.63 58.87 -5.33
CA CYS A 454 0.47 59.15 -4.47
C CYS A 454 -0.44 57.93 -4.27
N TRP A 455 -0.55 57.05 -5.27
CA TRP A 455 -1.28 55.78 -5.14
C TRP A 455 -0.58 54.82 -4.17
N ASP A 456 0.75 54.75 -4.24
CA ASP A 456 1.59 53.90 -3.40
C ASP A 456 1.59 54.43 -1.93
N GLU A 457 1.63 55.75 -1.73
CA GLU A 457 1.47 56.41 -0.42
C GLU A 457 0.09 56.16 0.20
N ASN A 458 -0.97 56.11 -0.60
CA ASN A 458 -2.33 55.87 -0.14
C ASN A 458 -2.68 54.37 0.02
N GLU A 459 -1.71 53.55 0.47
CA GLU A 459 -1.83 52.10 0.66
C GLU A 459 -2.38 51.33 -0.56
N TYR A 460 -2.10 51.80 -1.77
CA TYR A 460 -2.60 51.20 -3.02
C TYR A 460 -4.14 51.14 -3.10
N HIS A 461 -4.80 52.18 -2.60
CA HIS A 461 -6.25 52.32 -2.56
C HIS A 461 -6.72 53.59 -3.28
N CYS A 462 -7.95 53.55 -3.82
CA CYS A 462 -8.59 54.75 -4.32
C CYS A 462 -9.06 55.60 -3.11
N PRO A 463 -8.78 56.92 -3.07
CA PRO A 463 -9.16 57.79 -1.95
C PRO A 463 -10.67 57.79 -1.66
N GLU A 464 -11.49 57.76 -2.72
CA GLU A 464 -12.95 57.84 -2.64
C GLU A 464 -13.58 56.47 -2.32
N HIS A 465 -13.24 55.46 -3.12
CA HIS A 465 -13.88 54.14 -3.06
C HIS A 465 -13.18 53.15 -2.12
N GLY A 466 -12.01 53.50 -1.58
CA GLY A 466 -11.20 52.61 -0.74
C GLY A 466 -10.94 51.27 -1.45
N ARG A 467 -11.34 50.18 -0.81
CA ARG A 467 -11.22 48.82 -1.37
C ARG A 467 -12.30 48.44 -2.39
N HIS A 468 -13.33 49.27 -2.59
CA HIS A 468 -14.44 49.00 -3.51
C HIS A 468 -14.46 49.84 -4.80
N CYS A 469 -13.32 50.34 -5.27
CA CYS A 469 -13.21 50.44 -6.72
C CYS A 469 -13.38 49.00 -7.24
N LYS A 470 -14.50 48.70 -7.91
CA LYS A 470 -14.87 47.34 -8.40
C LYS A 470 -13.73 46.68 -9.22
N GLU A 471 -12.77 47.49 -9.64
CA GLU A 471 -11.64 47.11 -10.48
C GLU A 471 -10.30 46.98 -9.74
N GLY A 472 -10.22 47.24 -8.42
CA GLY A 472 -9.25 46.55 -7.54
C GLY A 472 -8.35 47.42 -6.66
N SER A 473 -8.25 47.03 -5.39
CA SER A 473 -7.07 47.25 -4.56
C SER A 473 -6.05 46.14 -4.84
N HIS A 474 -4.78 46.47 -4.92
CA HIS A 474 -3.70 45.48 -4.88
C HIS A 474 -2.74 45.99 -3.81
N TYR A 475 -2.64 45.30 -2.68
CA TYR A 475 -1.69 45.71 -1.65
C TYR A 475 -0.41 44.91 -1.88
N TYR A 476 0.67 45.61 -2.24
CA TYR A 476 2.01 45.04 -2.36
C TYR A 476 3.02 46.09 -1.95
N ASN A 477 3.41 46.08 -0.67
CA ASN A 477 4.40 47.01 -0.16
C ASN A 477 5.80 46.61 -0.67
N LYS A 478 6.30 47.32 -1.68
CA LYS A 478 7.64 47.09 -2.26
C LYS A 478 8.76 47.44 -1.28
N HIS A 479 8.50 48.35 -0.34
CA HIS A 479 9.49 48.85 0.62
C HIS A 479 9.60 47.97 1.87
N ASN A 480 8.52 47.29 2.25
CA ASN A 480 8.51 46.31 3.33
C ASN A 480 7.79 45.03 2.90
N LEU A 481 8.55 44.04 2.43
CA LEU A 481 7.99 42.76 1.96
C LEU A 481 7.41 41.91 3.11
N LEU A 482 7.84 42.16 4.34
CA LEU A 482 7.37 41.49 5.56
C LEU A 482 6.21 42.23 6.23
N ASP A 483 5.57 43.17 5.55
CA ASP A 483 4.45 43.92 6.10
C ASP A 483 3.35 42.97 6.61
N GLY A 484 3.01 43.10 7.90
CA GLY A 484 1.96 42.35 8.59
C GLY A 484 0.55 42.67 8.09
N SER A 485 0.42 43.58 7.12
CA SER A 485 -0.81 43.90 6.37
C SER A 485 -0.99 43.05 5.11
N ASN A 486 0.06 42.35 4.66
CA ASN A 486 0.02 41.35 3.58
C ASN A 486 -0.61 39.98 3.92
N PRO A 487 -0.73 39.49 5.18
CA PRO A 487 -1.16 38.13 5.42
C PRO A 487 -2.56 37.96 4.84
N LEU A 488 -2.61 37.17 3.77
CA LEU A 488 -3.83 36.92 3.04
C LEU A 488 -4.83 36.30 4.02
N TYR A 489 -6.07 36.76 3.97
CA TYR A 489 -7.22 36.12 4.61
C TYR A 489 -7.21 34.59 4.44
N LEU A 490 -6.69 34.11 3.31
CA LEU A 490 -6.53 32.68 3.00
C LEU A 490 -5.56 31.94 3.93
N MET A 491 -4.58 32.60 4.56
CA MET A 491 -3.57 31.94 5.38
C MET A 491 -4.16 31.19 6.58
N LYS A 492 -5.19 31.75 7.22
CA LYS A 492 -5.91 31.08 8.33
C LYS A 492 -6.63 29.81 7.85
N TRP A 493 -7.14 29.82 6.62
CA TRP A 493 -7.78 28.66 6.01
C TRP A 493 -6.76 27.60 5.62
N VAL A 494 -5.63 28.00 5.01
CA VAL A 494 -4.54 27.10 4.64
C VAL A 494 -3.92 26.43 5.86
N LEU A 495 -3.67 27.17 6.95
CA LEU A 495 -3.16 26.60 8.20
C LEU A 495 -4.09 25.51 8.76
N VAL A 496 -5.39 25.81 8.88
CA VAL A 496 -6.36 24.83 9.40
C VAL A 496 -6.51 23.64 8.44
N ALA A 497 -6.41 23.86 7.14
CA ALA A 497 -6.43 22.78 6.16
C ALA A 497 -5.23 21.84 6.30
N ILE A 498 -4.02 22.39 6.43
CA ILE A 498 -2.79 21.62 6.66
C ILE A 498 -2.89 20.82 7.97
N ILE A 499 -3.35 21.44 9.05
CA ILE A 499 -3.57 20.75 10.34
C ILE A 499 -4.62 19.63 10.17
N SER A 500 -5.73 19.90 9.47
CA SER A 500 -6.78 18.91 9.25
C SER A 500 -6.29 17.70 8.45
N ALA A 501 -5.46 17.94 7.43
CA ALA A 501 -4.84 16.91 6.61
C ALA A 501 -3.88 16.05 7.43
N PHE A 502 -3.05 16.68 8.27
CA PHE A 502 -2.13 15.99 9.16
C PHE A 502 -2.86 15.13 10.20
N VAL A 503 -3.90 15.67 10.85
CA VAL A 503 -4.71 14.91 11.80
C VAL A 503 -5.43 13.75 11.11
N ALA A 504 -5.99 13.98 9.92
CA ALA A 504 -6.61 12.93 9.11
C ALA A 504 -5.60 11.82 8.77
N TRP A 505 -4.40 12.19 8.34
CA TRP A 505 -3.32 11.25 8.04
C TRP A 505 -2.86 10.47 9.28
N CYS A 506 -2.66 11.13 10.42
CA CYS A 506 -2.29 10.46 11.67
C CYS A 506 -3.36 9.48 12.13
N VAL A 507 -4.64 9.84 12.02
CA VAL A 507 -5.74 8.90 12.32
C VAL A 507 -5.74 7.76 11.31
N PHE A 508 -5.39 8.06 10.04
CA PHE A 508 -5.40 7.08 8.98
C PHE A 508 -4.37 5.96 9.17
N ILE A 509 -3.11 6.34 9.42
CA ILE A 509 -2.00 5.38 9.53
C ILE A 509 -2.00 4.58 10.84
N ASN A 510 -2.76 4.99 11.86
CA ASN A 510 -2.75 4.37 13.20
C ASN A 510 -3.92 3.41 13.43
N GLN A 511 -4.86 3.28 12.51
CA GLN A 511 -6.03 2.42 12.67
C GLN A 511 -5.92 1.18 11.79
N ASP A 512 -6.30 0.02 12.35
CA ASP A 512 -6.59 -1.16 11.52
C ASP A 512 -8.04 -1.08 11.02
N TYR A 513 -8.20 -1.27 9.71
CA TYR A 513 -9.46 -1.09 9.00
C TYR A 513 -10.20 -2.40 8.76
N ALA A 514 -10.31 -3.22 9.81
CA ALA A 514 -11.04 -4.48 9.79
C ALA A 514 -12.50 -4.33 9.28
N GLN A 515 -13.18 -3.22 9.62
CA GLN A 515 -14.53 -2.94 9.13
C GLN A 515 -14.57 -2.70 7.61
N SER A 516 -13.56 -2.00 7.08
CA SER A 516 -13.44 -1.71 5.65
C SER A 516 -13.13 -3.00 4.86
N LYS A 517 -12.21 -3.82 5.38
CA LYS A 517 -11.93 -5.17 4.86
C LYS A 517 -13.19 -6.04 4.80
N SER A 518 -13.97 -6.07 5.88
CA SER A 518 -15.24 -6.82 5.94
C SER A 518 -16.29 -6.32 4.95
N LEU A 519 -16.38 -4.99 4.71
CA LEU A 519 -17.29 -4.43 3.70
C LEU A 519 -16.93 -4.87 2.28
N ILE A 520 -15.64 -4.84 1.92
CA ILE A 520 -15.19 -5.28 0.60
C ILE A 520 -15.40 -6.79 0.42
N GLN A 521 -15.10 -7.60 1.45
CA GLN A 521 -15.42 -9.03 1.43
C GLN A 521 -16.91 -9.30 1.21
N SER A 522 -17.78 -8.48 1.81
CA SER A 522 -19.24 -8.58 1.64
C SER A 522 -19.70 -8.21 0.23
N ILE A 523 -19.09 -7.17 -0.37
CA ILE A 523 -19.35 -6.78 -1.77
C ILE A 523 -18.93 -7.91 -2.71
N HIS A 524 -17.77 -8.49 -2.47
CA HIS A 524 -17.25 -9.60 -3.25
C HIS A 524 -18.15 -10.83 -3.15
N SER A 525 -18.56 -11.23 -1.93
CA SER A 525 -19.48 -12.36 -1.76
C SER A 525 -20.82 -12.12 -2.46
N PHE A 526 -21.34 -10.88 -2.41
CA PHE A 526 -22.59 -10.52 -3.08
C PHE A 526 -22.49 -10.55 -4.60
N TYR A 527 -21.42 -9.98 -5.18
CA TYR A 527 -21.19 -10.02 -6.63
C TYR A 527 -21.04 -11.46 -7.14
N HIS A 528 -20.31 -12.29 -6.41
CA HIS A 528 -20.07 -13.69 -6.79
C HIS A 528 -21.30 -14.59 -6.64
N GLU A 529 -22.20 -14.29 -5.70
CA GLU A 529 -23.52 -14.95 -5.60
C GLU A 529 -24.38 -14.68 -6.85
N LEU A 530 -24.13 -13.57 -7.55
CA LEU A 530 -24.80 -13.24 -8.82
C LEU A 530 -24.18 -13.88 -10.08
N THR A 531 -22.90 -14.31 -10.07
CA THR A 531 -22.16 -14.66 -11.31
C THR A 531 -21.67 -16.11 -11.43
N SER A 532 -21.47 -16.83 -10.32
CA SER A 532 -21.08 -18.26 -10.18
C SER A 532 -20.27 -19.00 -11.28
N THR A 533 -19.07 -19.45 -10.92
CA THR A 533 -18.54 -20.85 -10.98
C THR A 533 -17.63 -21.08 -9.75
N THR A 534 -17.51 -22.32 -9.27
CA THR A 534 -17.05 -22.65 -7.90
C THR A 534 -15.53 -22.58 -7.65
N ASP A 535 -14.68 -22.56 -8.68
CA ASP A 535 -13.22 -22.64 -8.52
C ASP A 535 -12.50 -21.27 -8.43
N GLU A 536 -13.16 -20.16 -8.78
CA GLU A 536 -12.58 -18.81 -8.72
C GLU A 536 -12.73 -18.13 -7.33
N LYS A 537 -13.45 -18.77 -6.39
CA LYS A 537 -13.73 -18.19 -5.06
C LYS A 537 -12.48 -17.82 -4.27
N GLY A 538 -11.39 -18.59 -4.44
CA GLY A 538 -10.13 -18.37 -3.74
C GLY A 538 -9.27 -17.28 -4.39
N SER A 539 -9.14 -17.26 -5.71
CA SER A 539 -8.26 -16.35 -6.44
C SER A 539 -8.80 -14.91 -6.49
N LEU A 540 -10.11 -14.73 -6.65
CA LEU A 540 -10.66 -13.39 -6.85
C LEU A 540 -10.73 -12.57 -5.55
N SER A 541 -11.02 -13.22 -4.42
CA SER A 541 -10.99 -12.57 -3.09
C SER A 541 -9.57 -12.12 -2.71
N PHE A 542 -8.57 -12.85 -3.20
CA PHE A 542 -7.15 -12.56 -3.03
C PHE A 542 -6.69 -11.37 -3.87
N VAL A 543 -7.14 -11.29 -5.13
CA VAL A 543 -6.75 -10.23 -6.07
C VAL A 543 -7.35 -8.86 -5.70
N TYR A 544 -8.64 -8.80 -5.34
CA TYR A 544 -9.30 -7.53 -5.02
C TYR A 544 -9.19 -7.13 -3.55
N GLY A 545 -9.04 -8.11 -2.65
CA GLY A 545 -9.04 -7.91 -1.21
C GLY A 545 -7.82 -7.15 -0.69
N SER A 546 -6.67 -7.25 -1.35
CA SER A 546 -5.43 -6.56 -0.98
C SER A 546 -5.41 -5.09 -1.45
N TYR A 547 -6.05 -4.78 -2.58
CA TYR A 547 -6.04 -3.44 -3.16
C TYR A 547 -7.13 -2.54 -2.56
N LEU A 548 -8.38 -2.97 -2.58
CA LEU A 548 -9.53 -2.10 -2.33
C LEU A 548 -9.89 -1.96 -0.84
N SER A 549 -9.31 -2.78 0.05
CA SER A 549 -9.81 -2.96 1.41
C SER A 549 -9.86 -1.69 2.24
N ASP A 550 -8.92 -0.77 2.04
CA ASP A 550 -8.72 0.38 2.94
C ASP A 550 -9.30 1.68 2.35
N LEU A 551 -9.76 1.64 1.10
CA LEU A 551 -10.29 2.81 0.39
C LEU A 551 -11.57 3.39 1.02
N PRO A 552 -12.55 2.59 1.49
CA PRO A 552 -13.70 3.10 2.24
C PRO A 552 -13.32 3.83 3.54
N ALA A 553 -12.37 3.26 4.29
CA ALA A 553 -11.84 3.88 5.51
C ALA A 553 -11.10 5.20 5.24
N PHE A 554 -10.38 5.29 4.11
CA PHE A 554 -9.78 6.54 3.65
C PHE A 554 -10.84 7.61 3.44
N GLY A 555 -11.90 7.31 2.68
CA GLY A 555 -13.00 8.24 2.42
C GLY A 555 -13.69 8.72 3.68
N GLN A 556 -13.90 7.81 4.65
CA GLN A 556 -14.46 8.14 5.95
C GLN A 556 -13.58 9.12 6.74
N THR A 557 -12.28 8.82 6.84
CA THR A 557 -11.33 9.57 7.67
C THR A 557 -11.12 10.98 7.11
N VAL A 558 -10.86 11.07 5.81
CA VAL A 558 -10.66 12.35 5.11
C VAL A 558 -11.94 13.18 5.14
N GLY A 559 -13.08 12.58 4.79
CA GLY A 559 -14.37 13.24 4.77
C GLY A 559 -14.76 13.82 6.13
N PHE A 560 -14.54 13.06 7.21
CA PHE A 560 -14.82 13.50 8.57
C PHE A 560 -13.90 14.64 9.02
N MET A 561 -12.58 14.43 8.95
CA MET A 561 -11.61 15.34 9.56
C MET A 561 -11.57 16.70 8.84
N ILE A 562 -11.48 16.70 7.50
CA ILE A 562 -11.46 17.96 6.74
C ILE A 562 -12.75 18.74 6.99
N THR A 563 -13.91 18.08 6.96
CA THR A 563 -15.20 18.73 7.21
C THR A 563 -15.29 19.28 8.63
N PHE A 564 -14.82 18.54 9.64
CA PHE A 564 -14.83 18.98 11.04
C PHE A 564 -14.03 20.27 11.24
N PHE A 565 -12.78 20.30 10.76
CA PHE A 565 -11.90 21.45 10.90
C PHE A 565 -12.37 22.66 10.08
N LEU A 566 -12.80 22.46 8.83
CA LEU A 566 -13.34 23.56 8.01
C LEU A 566 -14.67 24.10 8.57
N SER A 567 -15.48 23.24 9.20
CA SER A 567 -16.71 23.64 9.87
C SER A 567 -16.47 24.61 11.04
N PHE A 568 -15.25 24.66 11.59
CA PHE A 568 -14.88 25.66 12.59
C PHE A 568 -15.09 27.09 12.06
N PHE A 569 -14.79 27.35 10.79
CA PHE A 569 -14.96 28.70 10.21
C PHE A 569 -16.37 28.98 9.68
N THR A 570 -17.10 27.95 9.27
CA THR A 570 -18.41 28.11 8.63
C THR A 570 -19.57 28.06 9.63
N VAL A 571 -19.49 27.24 10.68
CA VAL A 571 -20.55 27.12 11.70
C VAL A 571 -20.45 28.27 12.71
N ARG A 572 -21.48 29.12 12.73
CA ARG A 572 -21.52 30.33 13.56
C ARG A 572 -22.70 30.29 14.54
N ARG A 573 -22.59 29.47 15.60
CA ARG A 573 -23.54 29.46 16.73
C ARG A 573 -23.01 30.20 17.96
N ARG A 574 -23.91 30.79 18.74
CA ARG A 574 -23.59 31.53 19.98
C ARG A 574 -23.15 30.62 21.12
N LYS A 575 -23.81 29.47 21.30
CA LYS A 575 -23.46 28.48 22.32
C LYS A 575 -22.40 27.53 21.76
N TRP A 576 -21.27 27.39 22.46
CA TRP A 576 -20.15 26.53 22.05
C TRP A 576 -20.58 25.07 21.86
N LEU A 577 -21.34 24.51 22.80
CA LEU A 577 -21.83 23.12 22.70
C LEU A 577 -22.68 22.86 21.45
N LEU A 578 -23.58 23.78 21.11
CA LEU A 578 -24.40 23.67 19.89
C LEU A 578 -23.58 23.89 18.60
N ARG A 579 -22.49 24.67 18.69
CA ARG A 579 -21.55 24.85 17.58
C ARG A 579 -20.79 23.54 17.34
N LEU A 580 -20.25 22.96 18.41
CA LEU A 580 -19.54 21.69 18.36
C LEU A 580 -20.44 20.56 17.86
N SER A 581 -21.67 20.45 18.36
CA SER A 581 -22.60 19.40 17.91
C SER A 581 -22.94 19.52 16.41
N GLU A 582 -23.09 20.73 15.89
CA GLU A 582 -23.32 20.95 14.46
C GLU A 582 -22.07 20.65 13.61
N MET A 583 -20.87 20.97 14.11
CA MET A 583 -19.61 20.60 13.46
C MET A 583 -19.45 19.08 13.38
N VAL A 584 -19.69 18.38 14.50
CA VAL A 584 -19.62 16.91 14.57
C VAL A 584 -20.67 16.27 13.66
N LEU A 585 -21.90 16.78 13.64
CA LEU A 585 -22.95 16.26 12.76
C LEU A 585 -22.57 16.39 11.28
N ARG A 586 -22.04 17.55 10.85
CA ARG A 586 -21.58 17.74 9.45
C ARG A 586 -20.43 16.81 9.11
N ALA A 587 -19.46 16.69 10.02
CA ALA A 587 -18.32 15.79 9.86
C ALA A 587 -18.76 14.32 9.76
N PHE A 588 -19.70 13.89 10.59
CA PHE A 588 -20.25 12.55 10.56
C PHE A 588 -20.97 12.25 9.23
N LEU A 589 -21.83 13.17 8.77
CA LEU A 589 -22.50 13.04 7.47
C LEU A 589 -21.49 13.00 6.31
N ALA A 590 -20.45 13.83 6.36
CA ALA A 590 -19.39 13.84 5.35
C ALA A 590 -18.54 12.57 5.37
N GLY A 591 -18.22 12.04 6.55
CA GLY A 591 -17.50 10.77 6.70
C GLY A 591 -18.31 9.58 6.17
N LEU A 592 -19.61 9.51 6.50
CA LEU A 592 -20.49 8.45 6.00
C LEU A 592 -20.67 8.53 4.47
N ALA A 593 -20.93 9.72 3.93
CA ALA A 593 -21.03 9.90 2.48
C ALA A 593 -19.68 9.73 1.76
N GLY A 594 -18.56 10.03 2.42
CA GLY A 594 -17.21 9.77 1.92
C GLY A 594 -16.89 8.28 1.82
N CYS A 595 -17.27 7.51 2.85
CA CYS A 595 -17.20 6.05 2.84
C CYS A 595 -18.02 5.46 1.67
N LEU A 596 -19.28 5.89 1.53
CA LEU A 596 -20.16 5.45 0.43
C LEU A 596 -19.61 5.80 -0.96
N SER A 597 -18.99 6.97 -1.10
CA SER A 597 -18.36 7.40 -2.36
C SER A 597 -17.19 6.49 -2.75
N CYS A 598 -16.39 6.07 -1.77
CA CYS A 598 -15.29 5.14 -1.97
C CYS A 598 -15.78 3.71 -2.24
N LEU A 599 -16.79 3.25 -1.52
CA LEU A 599 -17.46 1.96 -1.78
C LEU A 599 -18.01 1.88 -3.20
N PHE A 600 -18.60 2.97 -3.70
CA PHE A 600 -19.06 3.02 -5.10
C PHE A 600 -17.90 2.85 -6.09
N GLY A 601 -16.74 3.47 -5.84
CA GLY A 601 -15.55 3.24 -6.65
C GLY A 601 -15.07 1.79 -6.59
N CYS A 602 -15.06 1.17 -5.41
CA CYS A 602 -14.73 -0.25 -5.26
C CYS A 602 -15.69 -1.16 -6.05
N MET A 603 -17.00 -0.87 -6.02
CA MET A 603 -17.98 -1.65 -6.81
C MET A 603 -17.73 -1.53 -8.31
N VAL A 604 -17.41 -0.34 -8.82
CA VAL A 604 -17.06 -0.13 -10.23
C VAL A 604 -15.81 -0.93 -10.61
N ALA A 605 -14.79 -0.95 -9.76
CA ALA A 605 -13.57 -1.72 -9.98
C ALA A 605 -13.82 -3.23 -10.11
N VAL A 606 -14.63 -3.78 -9.19
CA VAL A 606 -15.00 -5.20 -9.18
C VAL A 606 -15.86 -5.56 -10.41
N ILE A 607 -16.84 -4.73 -10.76
CA ILE A 607 -17.72 -4.97 -11.92
C ILE A 607 -16.94 -4.94 -13.25
N LEU A 608 -15.90 -4.11 -13.35
CA LEU A 608 -15.09 -3.97 -14.56
C LEU A 608 -13.91 -4.95 -14.63
N HIS A 609 -13.80 -5.89 -13.70
CA HIS A 609 -12.70 -6.88 -13.62
C HIS A 609 -11.29 -6.25 -13.66
N ILE A 610 -11.10 -5.13 -12.96
CA ILE A 610 -9.80 -4.45 -12.99
C ILE A 610 -8.92 -4.94 -11.85
N GLU A 611 -8.01 -5.86 -12.17
CA GLU A 611 -7.16 -6.58 -11.21
C GLU A 611 -5.94 -5.77 -10.72
N THR A 612 -5.70 -4.60 -11.29
CA THR A 612 -4.53 -3.74 -10.97
C THR A 612 -4.96 -2.31 -10.70
N ASN A 613 -4.11 -1.56 -10.00
CA ASN A 613 -4.33 -0.13 -9.81
C ASN A 613 -4.27 0.62 -11.13
N THR A 614 -5.42 1.03 -11.60
CA THR A 614 -5.53 1.93 -12.73
C THR A 614 -5.98 3.29 -12.26
N PHE A 615 -5.37 4.32 -12.84
CA PHE A 615 -5.76 5.72 -12.65
C PHE A 615 -7.28 5.93 -12.83
N LEU A 616 -7.92 5.09 -13.68
CA LEU A 616 -9.35 5.11 -14.01
C LEU A 616 -10.29 4.75 -12.86
N ILE A 617 -9.88 3.96 -11.87
CA ILE A 617 -10.75 3.61 -10.73
C ILE A 617 -10.67 4.68 -9.66
N ASP A 618 -9.47 5.12 -9.33
CA ASP A 618 -9.23 5.88 -8.12
C ASP A 618 -9.69 7.34 -8.21
N TRP A 619 -9.80 7.93 -9.41
CA TRP A 619 -10.26 9.32 -9.54
C TRP A 619 -11.76 9.50 -9.20
N ILE A 620 -12.59 8.45 -9.36
CA ILE A 620 -14.04 8.50 -9.11
C ILE A 620 -14.32 8.76 -7.62
N PRO A 621 -13.80 7.96 -6.66
CA PRO A 621 -13.89 8.23 -5.23
C PRO A 621 -13.47 9.64 -4.84
N TRP A 622 -12.33 10.12 -5.34
CA TRP A 622 -11.77 11.42 -4.99
C TRP A 622 -12.63 12.59 -5.48
N LEU A 623 -13.20 12.46 -6.68
CA LEU A 623 -14.12 13.45 -7.24
C LEU A 623 -15.41 13.51 -6.41
N LEU A 624 -16.03 12.35 -6.13
CA LEU A 624 -17.25 12.26 -5.32
C LEU A 624 -17.04 12.79 -3.90
N LEU A 625 -15.92 12.42 -3.26
CA LEU A 625 -15.54 12.90 -1.93
C LEU A 625 -15.44 14.43 -1.88
N SER A 626 -14.92 15.05 -2.94
CA SER A 626 -14.79 16.50 -3.05
C SER A 626 -16.16 17.20 -3.07
N ILE A 627 -17.10 16.64 -3.81
CA ILE A 627 -18.49 17.12 -3.86
C ILE A 627 -19.13 17.00 -2.48
N VAL A 628 -18.96 15.86 -1.82
CA VAL A 628 -19.51 15.57 -0.49
C VAL A 628 -19.00 16.56 0.56
N ILE A 629 -17.68 16.75 0.66
CA ILE A 629 -17.07 17.68 1.64
C ILE A 629 -17.56 19.11 1.38
N MET A 630 -17.57 19.55 0.12
CA MET A 630 -18.03 20.89 -0.25
C MET A 630 -19.49 21.13 0.12
N LEU A 631 -20.38 20.16 -0.17
CA LEU A 631 -21.77 20.22 0.25
C LEU A 631 -21.88 20.25 1.77
N ALA A 632 -21.23 19.32 2.48
CA ALA A 632 -21.32 19.21 3.94
C ALA A 632 -20.89 20.50 4.68
N VAL A 633 -19.81 21.13 4.22
CA VAL A 633 -19.31 22.38 4.82
C VAL A 633 -20.20 23.57 4.49
N THR A 634 -20.89 23.57 3.34
CA THR A 634 -21.77 24.66 2.89
C THR A 634 -23.25 24.46 3.25
N ILE A 635 -23.63 23.32 3.82
CA ILE A 635 -24.99 23.10 4.34
C ILE A 635 -25.33 24.24 5.30
N LYS A 636 -26.47 24.91 5.07
CA LYS A 636 -26.98 26.05 5.87
C LYS A 636 -26.09 27.30 5.89
N THR A 637 -24.98 27.38 5.15
CA THR A 637 -24.30 28.66 4.93
C THR A 637 -25.07 29.44 3.88
N ARG A 638 -25.29 30.75 4.08
CA ARG A 638 -25.97 31.64 3.10
C ARG A 638 -25.13 31.91 1.85
N THR A 639 -24.21 31.02 1.49
CA THR A 639 -23.30 31.15 0.35
C THR A 639 -23.90 30.46 -0.86
N PRO A 640 -24.25 31.17 -1.95
CA PRO A 640 -24.75 30.53 -3.16
C PRO A 640 -23.65 29.67 -3.78
N ILE A 641 -23.89 28.36 -3.91
CA ILE A 641 -22.92 27.43 -4.50
C ILE A 641 -22.95 27.60 -6.02
N ARG A 642 -21.94 28.24 -6.60
CA ARG A 642 -21.82 28.38 -8.08
C ARG A 642 -21.21 27.11 -8.70
N ARG A 643 -21.62 26.78 -9.93
CA ARG A 643 -21.10 25.61 -10.70
C ARG A 643 -19.58 25.61 -10.86
N THR A 644 -18.96 26.79 -10.92
CA THR A 644 -17.51 26.95 -11.04
C THR A 644 -16.75 26.39 -9.82
N PHE A 645 -17.39 26.22 -8.66
CA PHE A 645 -16.75 25.64 -7.47
C PHE A 645 -16.68 24.13 -7.51
N PHE A 646 -17.72 23.47 -8.01
CA PHE A 646 -17.70 22.02 -8.22
C PHE A 646 -16.60 21.65 -9.20
N VAL A 647 -16.53 22.35 -10.33
CA VAL A 647 -15.50 22.11 -11.34
C VAL A 647 -14.09 22.34 -10.76
N ALA A 648 -13.89 23.41 -9.97
CA ALA A 648 -12.60 23.65 -9.32
C ALA A 648 -12.20 22.52 -8.37
N SER A 649 -13.13 22.09 -7.51
CA SER A 649 -12.87 21.03 -6.52
C SER A 649 -12.58 19.69 -7.19
N CYS A 650 -13.30 19.36 -8.27
CA CYS A 650 -13.07 18.14 -9.04
C CYS A 650 -11.72 18.16 -9.78
N SER A 651 -11.33 19.29 -10.38
CA SER A 651 -10.01 19.42 -11.03
C SER A 651 -8.85 19.30 -10.04
N ILE A 652 -9.04 19.79 -8.81
CA ILE A 652 -8.07 19.68 -7.73
C ILE A 652 -7.94 18.23 -7.24
N ALA A 653 -9.06 17.51 -7.10
CA ALA A 653 -9.06 16.10 -6.72
C ALA A 653 -8.26 15.27 -7.73
N LEU A 654 -8.46 15.55 -9.02
CA LEU A 654 -7.76 14.90 -10.11
C LEU A 654 -6.25 15.22 -10.09
N LEU A 655 -5.87 16.47 -9.83
CA LEU A 655 -4.46 16.87 -9.68
C LEU A 655 -3.78 16.20 -8.47
N SER A 656 -4.49 16.11 -7.34
CA SER A 656 -4.00 15.43 -6.13
C SER A 656 -3.78 13.94 -6.39
N MET A 657 -4.68 13.31 -7.14
CA MET A 657 -4.57 11.90 -7.50
C MET A 657 -3.45 11.65 -8.51
N LEU A 658 -3.25 12.54 -9.49
CA LEU A 658 -2.11 12.44 -10.41
C LEU A 658 -0.77 12.54 -9.68
N MET A 659 -0.66 13.45 -8.69
CA MET A 659 0.52 13.51 -7.84
C MET A 659 0.72 12.22 -7.04
N TRP A 660 -0.38 11.63 -6.53
CA TRP A 660 -0.32 10.34 -5.84
C TRP A 660 0.14 9.22 -6.79
N GLY A 661 -0.43 9.15 -8.01
CA GLY A 661 -0.10 8.13 -9.01
C GLY A 661 1.35 8.18 -9.47
N PHE A 662 1.94 9.38 -9.59
CA PHE A 662 3.36 9.51 -9.92
C PHE A 662 4.29 8.98 -8.81
N ILE A 663 3.89 9.12 -7.54
CA ILE A 663 4.68 8.64 -6.41
C ILE A 663 4.52 7.12 -6.22
N PHE A 664 3.38 6.56 -6.62
CA PHE A 664 3.07 5.13 -6.57
C PHE A 664 4.03 4.27 -7.41
N PHE A 665 4.44 4.74 -8.60
CA PHE A 665 5.33 3.99 -9.49
C PHE A 665 6.74 3.75 -8.92
N ASN A 666 7.14 4.45 -7.85
CA ASN A 666 8.43 4.19 -7.21
C ASN A 666 8.29 3.18 -6.07
N ASN A 667 8.62 1.92 -6.37
CA ASN A 667 8.53 0.80 -5.43
C ASN A 667 9.51 0.86 -4.24
N THR A 668 10.50 1.77 -4.28
CA THR A 668 11.54 1.88 -3.23
C THR A 668 11.24 2.93 -2.15
N LEU A 669 10.27 3.82 -2.36
CA LEU A 669 9.99 4.91 -1.43
C LEU A 669 8.91 4.53 -0.41
N ASN A 670 9.16 4.82 0.87
CA ASN A 670 8.12 4.81 1.90
C ASN A 670 7.11 5.94 1.60
N TYR A 671 5.97 5.56 1.01
CA TYR A 671 4.98 6.52 0.52
C TYR A 671 4.04 7.04 1.62
N ARG A 672 4.15 6.60 2.89
CA ARG A 672 3.29 7.12 3.98
C ARG A 672 3.45 8.63 4.14
N LEU A 673 4.68 9.16 3.98
CA LEU A 673 4.93 10.61 3.96
C LEU A 673 4.43 11.28 2.67
N SER A 674 4.51 10.58 1.54
CA SER A 674 3.98 11.04 0.26
C SER A 674 2.45 11.14 0.26
N LEU A 675 1.77 10.21 0.93
CA LEU A 675 0.33 10.23 1.16
C LEU A 675 -0.09 11.49 1.91
N LEU A 676 0.70 11.92 2.91
CA LEU A 676 0.46 13.18 3.64
C LEU A 676 0.48 14.40 2.69
N ILE A 677 1.36 14.43 1.68
CA ILE A 677 1.36 15.50 0.67
C ILE A 677 0.03 15.53 -0.08
N GLY A 678 -0.47 14.36 -0.50
CA GLY A 678 -1.79 14.22 -1.14
C GLY A 678 -2.91 14.78 -0.26
N PHE A 679 -2.94 14.41 1.03
CA PHE A 679 -3.93 14.92 1.99
C PHE A 679 -3.85 16.44 2.12
N ILE A 680 -2.63 17.01 2.21
CA ILE A 680 -2.43 18.45 2.36
C ILE A 680 -2.90 19.19 1.11
N VAL A 681 -2.47 18.78 -0.08
CA VAL A 681 -2.86 19.40 -1.35
C VAL A 681 -4.37 19.41 -1.50
N TYR A 682 -5.00 18.26 -1.21
CA TYR A 682 -6.45 18.10 -1.25
C TYR A 682 -7.18 19.05 -0.28
N ALA A 683 -6.79 19.05 1.00
CA ALA A 683 -7.42 19.88 2.02
C ALA A 683 -7.21 21.38 1.78
N VAL A 684 -5.99 21.81 1.43
CA VAL A 684 -5.65 23.22 1.19
C VAL A 684 -6.46 23.77 0.04
N ALA A 685 -6.59 23.00 -1.04
CA ALA A 685 -7.29 23.44 -2.22
C ALA A 685 -8.81 23.56 -2.00
N ILE A 686 -9.42 22.60 -1.28
CA ILE A 686 -10.82 22.73 -0.81
C ILE A 686 -10.98 23.98 0.08
N ALA A 687 -10.07 24.19 1.02
CA ALA A 687 -10.13 25.34 1.93
C ALA A 687 -10.02 26.68 1.18
N ILE A 688 -9.16 26.79 0.16
CA ILE A 688 -9.03 27.98 -0.69
C ILE A 688 -10.34 28.24 -1.46
N CYS A 689 -10.97 27.19 -2.00
CA CYS A 689 -12.27 27.30 -2.68
C CYS A 689 -13.35 27.86 -1.75
N ILE A 690 -13.45 27.34 -0.53
CA ILE A 690 -14.43 27.80 0.47
C ILE A 690 -14.12 29.22 0.96
N ALA A 691 -12.85 29.51 1.25
CA ALA A 691 -12.40 30.81 1.72
C ALA A 691 -12.78 31.93 0.75
N ARG A 692 -12.69 31.69 -0.55
CA ARG A 692 -13.04 32.70 -1.57
C ARG A 692 -14.52 33.06 -1.59
N GLU A 693 -15.40 32.14 -1.23
CA GLU A 693 -16.86 32.36 -1.22
C GLU A 693 -17.41 32.81 0.13
N THR A 694 -16.67 32.58 1.22
CA THR A 694 -17.11 33.03 2.53
C THR A 694 -17.22 34.57 2.60
N PRO A 695 -18.30 35.11 3.22
CA PRO A 695 -18.53 36.55 3.32
C PRO A 695 -17.36 37.28 3.99
N ARG A 696 -16.80 38.28 3.30
CA ARG A 696 -15.84 39.23 3.88
C ARG A 696 -16.59 40.36 4.61
N SER A 697 -15.97 40.99 5.60
CA SER A 697 -16.51 42.18 6.27
C SER A 697 -16.65 43.41 5.36
N GLU A 698 -16.25 43.26 4.10
CA GLU A 698 -16.35 44.20 2.99
C GLU A 698 -17.79 44.34 2.46
N ARG A 699 -18.80 43.73 3.11
CA ARG A 699 -20.20 43.76 2.67
C ARG A 699 -21.03 44.87 3.30
N TYR A 700 -20.51 45.58 4.31
CA TYR A 700 -21.30 46.48 5.16
C TYR A 700 -21.31 47.92 4.65
N PHE A 701 -22.49 48.43 4.28
CA PHE A 701 -22.72 49.81 3.85
C PHE A 701 -23.87 50.46 4.61
N LEU A 702 -23.84 51.78 4.70
CA LEU A 702 -25.01 52.60 5.01
C LEU A 702 -25.35 53.41 3.77
N HIS A 703 -26.56 53.22 3.25
CA HIS A 703 -27.14 54.12 2.28
C HIS A 703 -27.73 55.32 2.99
N VAL A 704 -27.40 56.53 2.54
CA VAL A 704 -27.74 57.77 3.21
C VAL A 704 -28.64 58.60 2.31
N GLU A 705 -29.79 59.00 2.84
CA GLU A 705 -30.84 59.79 2.16
C GLU A 705 -31.23 60.98 3.06
N GLY A 706 -31.75 62.08 2.49
CA GLY A 706 -32.30 63.23 3.22
C GLY A 706 -31.49 64.52 3.03
N ALA A 707 -30.81 64.99 4.08
CA ALA A 707 -30.07 66.26 4.07
C ALA A 707 -28.81 66.30 3.16
N ILE A 708 -28.51 65.21 2.46
CA ILE A 708 -27.39 65.06 1.53
C ILE A 708 -27.85 64.35 0.26
N LYS A 709 -27.14 64.57 -0.85
CA LYS A 709 -27.30 63.77 -2.07
C LYS A 709 -27.10 62.28 -1.75
N GLU A 710 -28.01 61.45 -2.25
CA GLU A 710 -28.01 60.01 -2.00
C GLU A 710 -26.64 59.38 -2.30
N MET A 711 -26.10 58.68 -1.31
CA MET A 711 -24.80 58.03 -1.42
C MET A 711 -24.65 56.85 -0.46
N ASP A 712 -23.67 56.00 -0.74
CA ASP A 712 -23.35 54.84 0.11
C ASP A 712 -22.06 55.04 0.88
N ILE A 713 -22.16 55.02 2.21
CA ILE A 713 -21.03 55.07 3.12
C ILE A 713 -20.59 53.63 3.45
N ALA A 714 -19.31 53.37 3.19
CA ALA A 714 -18.68 52.08 3.42
C ALA A 714 -18.25 51.90 4.89
N LEU A 715 -19.02 51.14 5.69
CA LEU A 715 -18.73 50.92 7.11
C LEU A 715 -17.44 50.12 7.37
N TYR A 716 -17.06 49.25 6.43
CA TYR A 716 -15.85 48.44 6.56
C TYR A 716 -14.56 49.27 6.58
N LYS A 717 -14.57 50.55 6.15
CA LYS A 717 -13.41 51.46 6.20
C LYS A 717 -12.84 51.56 7.62
N TRP A 718 -13.73 51.62 8.61
CA TRP A 718 -13.36 51.78 10.02
C TRP A 718 -13.35 50.45 10.80
N LEU A 719 -14.12 49.46 10.35
CA LEU A 719 -14.25 48.14 10.97
C LEU A 719 -13.19 47.11 10.50
N ARG A 720 -12.11 47.58 9.84
CA ARG A 720 -11.15 46.75 9.08
C ARG A 720 -10.21 45.92 9.97
N ASN A 721 -9.74 46.45 11.10
CA ASN A 721 -8.54 45.91 11.76
C ASN A 721 -8.77 45.26 13.14
N GLU A 722 -9.88 45.52 13.83
CA GLU A 722 -10.14 45.01 15.19
C GLU A 722 -11.65 44.78 15.40
N THR A 723 -12.00 43.77 16.21
CA THR A 723 -13.39 43.50 16.59
C THR A 723 -13.99 44.60 17.48
N ASP A 724 -13.14 45.38 18.13
CA ASP A 724 -13.53 46.39 19.13
C ASP A 724 -13.59 47.81 18.57
N ARG A 725 -13.25 48.01 17.29
CA ARG A 725 -13.37 49.32 16.65
C ARG A 725 -14.83 49.71 16.45
N VAL A 726 -15.09 50.96 16.78
CA VAL A 726 -16.42 51.57 16.84
C VAL A 726 -16.52 52.60 15.73
N VAL A 727 -17.60 52.56 14.95
CA VAL A 727 -17.92 53.63 14.00
C VAL A 727 -18.83 54.64 14.67
N THR A 728 -18.31 55.81 14.98
CA THR A 728 -19.08 56.89 15.59
C THR A 728 -19.75 57.78 14.53
N ILE A 729 -20.99 58.19 14.78
CA ILE A 729 -21.79 59.08 13.92
C ILE A 729 -22.19 60.31 14.74
N GLY A 730 -21.90 61.51 14.24
CA GLY A 730 -22.23 62.76 14.93
C GLY A 730 -21.69 64.01 14.24
N LYS A 731 -21.81 65.19 14.88
CA LYS A 731 -21.32 66.47 14.32
C LYS A 731 -19.83 66.76 14.59
N SER A 732 -19.21 66.08 15.56
CA SER A 732 -17.80 66.29 15.92
C SER A 732 -16.85 65.89 14.78
N VAL A 733 -15.70 66.57 14.72
CA VAL A 733 -14.57 66.22 13.82
C VAL A 733 -13.99 64.84 14.18
N ASP A 734 -14.15 64.41 15.43
CA ASP A 734 -13.66 63.11 15.93
C ASP A 734 -14.58 61.93 15.55
N CYS A 735 -15.72 62.19 14.89
CA CYS A 735 -16.62 61.13 14.44
C CYS A 735 -16.11 60.44 13.17
N SER A 736 -16.26 59.11 13.11
CA SER A 736 -15.96 58.35 11.89
C SER A 736 -16.84 58.80 10.72
N ILE A 737 -18.13 59.07 10.99
CA ILE A 737 -19.07 59.67 10.05
C ILE A 737 -19.47 61.04 10.62
N GLN A 738 -18.84 62.08 10.08
CA GLN A 738 -19.13 63.46 10.44
C GLN A 738 -20.35 63.96 9.64
N LEU A 739 -21.40 64.35 10.35
CA LEU A 739 -22.63 64.93 9.79
C LEU A 739 -22.45 66.42 9.45
N SER A 740 -21.44 66.77 8.65
CA SER A 740 -21.17 68.17 8.27
C SER A 740 -22.24 68.79 7.36
N TRP A 741 -23.07 67.95 6.74
CA TRP A 741 -24.17 68.35 5.85
C TRP A 741 -25.49 68.63 6.56
N ASP A 742 -25.72 68.09 7.77
CA ASP A 742 -26.98 68.25 8.50
C ASP A 742 -26.93 69.46 9.46
N ILE A 743 -26.83 70.65 8.86
CA ILE A 743 -26.65 71.92 9.57
C ILE A 743 -27.82 72.19 10.53
N ASN A 744 -29.06 71.95 10.06
CA ASN A 744 -30.30 72.23 10.79
C ASN A 744 -30.82 71.06 11.65
N GLY A 745 -30.25 69.86 11.51
CA GLY A 745 -30.65 68.69 12.30
C GLY A 745 -30.20 68.78 13.75
N LYS A 746 -31.08 68.39 14.68
CA LYS A 746 -30.72 68.17 16.10
C LYS A 746 -29.96 66.86 16.22
N ALA A 747 -28.63 66.92 16.09
CA ALA A 747 -27.72 65.81 16.34
C ALA A 747 -26.57 66.27 17.25
N ALA A 748 -26.24 65.43 18.23
CA ALA A 748 -25.18 65.63 19.21
C ALA A 748 -23.78 65.55 18.56
N PRO A 749 -22.72 66.02 19.27
CA PRO A 749 -21.34 65.87 18.82
C PRO A 749 -20.97 64.42 18.47
N VAL A 750 -21.41 63.46 19.27
CA VAL A 750 -21.37 62.01 18.99
C VAL A 750 -22.74 61.43 19.33
N GLN A 751 -23.55 61.09 18.32
CA GLN A 751 -24.94 60.69 18.51
C GLN A 751 -25.11 59.18 18.70
N ALA A 752 -24.39 58.41 17.89
CA ALA A 752 -24.56 56.96 17.83
C ALA A 752 -23.22 56.28 17.52
N GLU A 753 -23.12 55.03 17.94
CA GLU A 753 -22.02 54.17 17.58
C GLU A 753 -22.51 52.91 16.89
N ILE A 754 -21.76 52.46 15.89
CA ILE A 754 -21.94 51.17 15.24
C ILE A 754 -20.74 50.29 15.58
N LYS A 755 -21.01 49.23 16.35
CA LYS A 755 -20.02 48.23 16.73
C LYS A 755 -20.22 46.96 15.94
N LYS A 756 -19.10 46.36 15.52
CA LYS A 756 -19.11 45.05 14.90
C LYS A 756 -19.11 43.98 15.99
N TYR A 757 -20.27 43.42 16.25
CA TYR A 757 -20.36 42.26 17.12
C TYR A 757 -20.41 40.98 16.29
N LYS A 758 -19.29 40.27 16.22
CA LYS A 758 -19.08 39.09 15.36
C LYS A 758 -19.13 39.47 13.87
N ASN A 759 -20.28 39.26 13.21
CA ASN A 759 -20.54 39.51 11.78
C ASN A 759 -21.89 40.21 11.54
N SER A 760 -22.43 40.83 12.59
CA SER A 760 -23.61 41.67 12.48
C SER A 760 -23.30 42.98 13.18
N LEU A 761 -23.82 44.06 12.62
CA LEU A 761 -23.59 45.39 13.16
C LEU A 761 -24.66 45.69 14.20
N ARG A 762 -24.23 46.30 15.30
CA ARG A 762 -25.12 46.83 16.32
C ARG A 762 -25.01 48.34 16.28
N LEU A 763 -26.16 49.00 16.26
CA LEU A 763 -26.30 50.42 16.48
C LEU A 763 -26.62 50.63 17.96
N THR A 764 -25.83 51.45 18.64
CA THR A 764 -26.10 51.89 20.01
C THR A 764 -26.30 53.40 19.98
N ALA A 765 -27.41 53.89 20.52
CA ALA A 765 -27.60 55.32 20.72
C ALA A 765 -26.76 55.77 21.92
N LEU A 766 -25.92 56.78 21.76
CA LEU A 766 -25.17 57.37 22.87
C LEU A 766 -25.94 58.53 23.50
N GLU A 767 -26.72 59.23 22.68
CA GLU A 767 -27.55 60.37 23.06
C GLU A 767 -28.99 60.21 22.51
N GLU A 768 -29.94 60.96 23.08
CA GLU A 768 -31.32 61.00 22.61
C GLU A 768 -31.42 61.57 21.18
N GLY A 769 -32.24 60.94 20.32
CA GLY A 769 -32.49 61.43 18.96
C GLY A 769 -32.26 60.42 17.84
N VAL A 770 -31.81 59.20 18.15
CA VAL A 770 -31.74 58.10 17.18
C VAL A 770 -33.12 57.43 17.08
N ILE A 771 -33.74 57.43 15.89
CA ILE A 771 -35.05 56.80 15.67
C ILE A 771 -34.85 55.57 14.77
N VAL A 772 -35.28 54.40 15.22
CA VAL A 772 -35.20 53.14 14.45
C VAL A 772 -36.61 52.66 14.17
N ASN A 773 -36.96 52.45 12.90
CA ASN A 773 -38.32 52.06 12.48
C ASN A 773 -39.42 52.91 13.15
N ASN A 774 -39.27 54.24 13.12
CA ASN A 774 -40.20 55.22 13.72
C ASN A 774 -40.35 55.14 15.25
N LYS A 775 -39.47 54.43 15.97
CA LYS A 775 -39.42 54.43 17.44
C LYS A 775 -38.10 55.00 17.94
N PRO A 776 -38.11 55.88 18.96
CA PRO A 776 -36.88 56.39 19.56
C PRO A 776 -36.12 55.23 20.23
N LEU A 777 -34.82 55.16 19.98
CA LEU A 777 -33.91 54.25 20.66
C LEU A 777 -33.34 54.95 21.89
N GLU A 778 -33.58 54.41 23.08
CA GLU A 778 -33.07 54.96 24.34
C GLU A 778 -31.53 54.98 24.37
N PRO A 779 -30.90 56.00 24.99
CA PRO A 779 -29.46 56.04 25.17
C PRO A 779 -28.92 54.78 25.89
N GLY A 780 -27.78 54.26 25.43
CA GLY A 780 -27.17 53.02 25.93
C GLY A 780 -27.83 51.73 25.43
N LYS A 781 -28.96 51.79 24.73
CA LYS A 781 -29.67 50.62 24.22
C LYS A 781 -29.16 50.24 22.83
N GLU A 782 -28.85 48.95 22.67
CA GLU A 782 -28.33 48.41 21.42
C GLU A 782 -29.46 47.84 20.53
N THR A 783 -29.30 47.99 19.22
CA THR A 783 -30.19 47.39 18.21
C THR A 783 -29.38 46.79 17.06
N TRP A 784 -29.77 45.59 16.62
CA TRP A 784 -29.15 44.94 15.46
C TRP A 784 -29.52 45.63 14.15
N LEU A 785 -28.52 45.85 13.29
CA LEU A 785 -28.68 46.26 11.90
C LEU A 785 -28.74 45.01 11.00
N TYR A 786 -29.86 44.82 10.31
CA TYR A 786 -30.04 43.79 9.27
C TYR A 786 -30.30 44.46 7.93
N HIS A 787 -29.94 43.83 6.81
CA HIS A 787 -30.07 44.41 5.47
C HIS A 787 -31.47 45.05 5.27
N GLY A 788 -31.50 46.30 4.84
CA GLY A 788 -32.71 47.11 4.66
C GLY A 788 -33.21 47.85 5.91
N LYS A 789 -32.58 47.65 7.08
CA LYS A 789 -33.00 48.32 8.32
C LYS A 789 -32.67 49.81 8.28
N LYS A 790 -33.67 50.65 8.60
CA LYS A 790 -33.57 52.11 8.58
C LYS A 790 -33.46 52.68 10.00
N PHE A 791 -32.61 53.68 10.15
CA PHE A 791 -32.57 54.54 11.33
C PHE A 791 -32.33 55.99 10.90
N THR A 792 -32.88 56.95 11.64
CA THR A 792 -32.72 58.37 11.36
C THR A 792 -31.98 59.06 12.51
N ILE A 793 -31.13 60.01 12.14
CA ILE A 793 -30.41 60.90 13.04
C ILE A 793 -30.55 62.31 12.46
N GLY A 794 -31.11 63.24 13.22
CA GLY A 794 -31.44 64.57 12.70
C GLY A 794 -32.40 64.48 11.50
N ASN A 795 -32.01 65.07 10.37
CA ASN A 795 -32.74 65.03 9.10
C ASN A 795 -32.18 63.99 8.12
N THR A 796 -31.22 63.16 8.56
CA THR A 796 -30.55 62.17 7.72
C THR A 796 -31.10 60.76 8.01
N THR A 797 -31.51 60.05 6.96
CA THR A 797 -31.94 58.65 7.05
C THR A 797 -30.81 57.73 6.60
N PHE A 798 -30.48 56.77 7.45
CA PHE A 798 -29.50 55.73 7.19
C PHE A 798 -30.21 54.39 6.99
N THR A 799 -29.96 53.75 5.86
CA THR A 799 -30.41 52.39 5.58
C THR A 799 -29.20 51.47 5.58
N TYR A 800 -29.16 50.47 6.45
CA TYR A 800 -28.07 49.49 6.42
C TYR A 800 -28.24 48.55 5.22
N ILE A 801 -27.23 48.49 4.35
CA ILE A 801 -27.23 47.67 3.15
C ILE A 801 -26.02 46.71 3.18
N GLU A 802 -26.31 45.45 2.91
CA GLU A 802 -25.30 44.44 2.59
C GLU A 802 -25.20 44.29 1.07
N LYS A 803 -24.13 44.81 0.45
CA LYS A 803 -23.91 44.69 -1.01
C LYS A 803 -23.16 43.39 -1.27
N ASP A 804 -23.88 42.42 -1.85
CA ASP A 804 -23.43 41.09 -2.37
C ASP A 804 -24.62 40.08 -2.45
N ILE A 805 -25.87 40.52 -2.19
CA ILE A 805 -27.10 39.69 -2.22
C ILE A 805 -27.75 39.66 -3.63
N SER A 806 -27.07 40.16 -4.68
CA SER A 806 -27.57 40.07 -6.06
C SER A 806 -27.45 38.67 -6.64
#